data_AF-A0A5J6QR66-F1
#
_entry.id   AF-A0A5J6QR66-F1
#
_cell.length_a   1.000
_cell.length_b   1.000
_cell.length_c   1.000
_cell.angle_alpha   90.00
_cell.angle_beta   90.00
_cell.angle_gamma   90.00
#
_symmetry.space_group_name_H-M   'P 1'
#
loop_
_entity.id
_entity.type
_entity.pdbx_description
1 polymer ?
#
loop_
_entity_poly.entity_id
_entity_poly.type
_entity_poly.pdbx_seq_one_letter_code
_entity_poly.pdbx_strand_id
1 'polypeptide(L)'
;MNLPPIDNRPGDWSPAVIEGWVRLVEKANRMKAKVGGSDAFERMLARFRDMASSGRFDGLKELLGRRLGARALTWLWLHDEVIGSRLFNARMLDALIEHQQPRLSRLTMIQLIQLYFRHFDRLDERDKQLESSLRGRLELHLLDQLQRLPARRQALGTDPLATLNREGEWLLTLDGPLILAKTVREQGSELAKTFEAFGLSGFDVGRYGDICRAHFYLEVLRQLQPGEWDEVLDELLKPSVSKAPYEGDKRIGHAALEIMIDRAGDEPGNVWQDFILSLAGDPRIASSAQNFREWWKPLGEERISKVRGWLSKEDLRLFLQAVEQYGIESRNDDLQRMFPARKRFLEGLFKLKLIRNTRLLLGARAKHSVKRILGTEVKTSFASMDGQMSDKAVIYLDCGDFHLVEGSHSFKIWVYLAAPGESLRTYERNNFSHFDLINTIPATYEKLYPGLPYDAFVHTPYTWQNKVFAFLADNGIEVDVEQLLSREDYQLQLRRFGIPVVKAKRTVVPSPVSPRAVQTAFASSTVARGDRDSRAPRSVPAEPVLERAASVDSPVGDKVLAASTATPATINQSPRNEASTVSDGIKRIVSLKPSALKVLRYFADNPGDKVRYAANVLEVEAREINQILYGPLKGMCVQDSNFGWHLTKTAQKDLEVYDQQQ
;
A
#
# COMPACT_ATOMS: atom_id res chain seq x y z
N MET A 1 28.53 -48.08 -22.85
CA MET A 1 29.38 -48.42 -21.69
C MET A 1 28.60 -48.05 -20.45
N ASN A 2 28.29 -49.04 -19.59
CA ASN A 2 27.67 -48.77 -18.30
C ASN A 2 28.73 -48.22 -17.36
N LEU A 3 28.53 -46.99 -16.86
CA LEU A 3 29.39 -46.43 -15.82
C LEU A 3 29.05 -47.11 -14.48
N PRO A 4 30.05 -47.36 -13.62
CA PRO A 4 29.83 -47.93 -12.30
C PRO A 4 29.05 -46.93 -11.41
N PRO A 5 28.29 -47.42 -10.41
CA PRO A 5 27.52 -46.57 -9.51
C PRO A 5 28.45 -45.70 -8.66
N ILE A 6 28.15 -44.40 -8.60
CA ILE A 6 28.87 -43.44 -7.76
C ILE A 6 28.22 -43.48 -6.36
N ASP A 7 28.95 -43.97 -5.36
CA ASP A 7 28.56 -43.89 -3.96
C ASP A 7 28.84 -42.46 -3.45
N ASN A 8 27.80 -41.61 -3.42
CA ASN A 8 27.88 -40.22 -3.00
C ASN A 8 27.81 -40.09 -1.47
N ARG A 9 28.92 -40.40 -0.78
CA ARG A 9 29.12 -39.99 0.62
C ARG A 9 29.93 -38.70 0.66
N PRO A 10 29.43 -37.60 1.25
CA PRO A 10 30.19 -36.36 1.37
C PRO A 10 31.31 -36.54 2.41
N GLY A 11 32.57 -36.58 1.98
CA GLY A 11 33.74 -36.58 2.88
C GLY A 11 35.00 -37.30 2.38
N ASP A 12 34.87 -38.41 1.63
CA ASP A 12 36.00 -39.33 1.36
C ASP A 12 36.45 -39.33 -0.10
N TRP A 13 36.55 -38.15 -0.73
CA TRP A 13 37.12 -38.09 -2.07
C TRP A 13 38.63 -38.22 -1.96
N SER A 14 39.20 -39.28 -2.53
CA SER A 14 40.65 -39.47 -2.50
C SER A 14 41.34 -38.26 -3.17
N PRO A 15 42.55 -37.87 -2.71
CA PRO A 15 43.27 -36.72 -3.28
C PRO A 15 43.43 -36.80 -4.81
N ALA A 16 43.51 -38.02 -5.37
CA ALA A 16 43.57 -38.24 -6.81
C ALA A 16 42.26 -37.90 -7.55
N VAL A 17 41.09 -38.13 -6.93
CA VAL A 17 39.79 -37.76 -7.50
C VAL A 17 39.59 -36.24 -7.42
N ILE A 18 40.00 -35.62 -6.30
CA ILE A 18 40.00 -34.16 -6.14
C ILE A 18 40.90 -33.51 -7.19
N GLU A 19 42.13 -33.98 -7.37
CA GLU A 19 43.02 -33.50 -8.42
C GLU A 19 42.45 -33.73 -9.83
N GLY A 20 41.83 -34.88 -10.07
CA GLY A 20 41.18 -35.18 -11.34
C GLY A 20 40.05 -34.19 -11.64
N TRP A 21 39.25 -33.85 -10.64
CA TRP A 21 38.21 -32.84 -10.73
C TRP A 21 38.74 -31.43 -10.88
N VAL A 22 39.79 -31.05 -10.15
CA VAL A 22 40.45 -29.74 -10.32
C VAL A 22 41.00 -29.61 -11.74
N ARG A 23 41.64 -30.66 -12.29
CA ARG A 23 42.11 -30.66 -13.69
C ARG A 23 40.96 -30.60 -14.69
N LEU A 24 39.83 -31.27 -14.44
CA LEU A 24 38.63 -31.20 -15.27
C LEU A 24 37.99 -29.81 -15.24
N VAL A 25 37.89 -29.19 -14.06
CA VAL A 25 37.40 -27.82 -13.86
C VAL A 25 38.34 -26.81 -14.52
N GLU A 26 39.66 -26.97 -14.38
CA GLU A 26 40.63 -26.14 -15.10
C GLU A 26 40.54 -26.32 -16.62
N LYS A 27 40.38 -27.55 -17.11
CA LYS A 27 40.21 -27.83 -18.54
C LYS A 27 38.90 -27.25 -19.05
N ALA A 28 37.82 -27.35 -18.29
CA ALA A 28 36.53 -26.74 -18.58
C ALA A 28 36.60 -25.21 -18.54
N ASN A 29 37.36 -24.61 -17.62
CA ASN A 29 37.58 -23.17 -17.53
C ASN A 29 38.48 -22.65 -18.66
N ARG A 30 39.53 -23.38 -19.03
CA ARG A 30 40.36 -23.07 -20.22
C ARG A 30 39.58 -23.24 -21.51
N MET A 31 38.69 -24.23 -21.59
CA MET A 31 37.74 -24.37 -22.70
C MET A 31 36.72 -23.22 -22.68
N LYS A 32 36.18 -22.83 -21.53
CA LYS A 32 35.29 -21.67 -21.38
C LYS A 32 35.96 -20.37 -21.81
N ALA A 33 37.26 -20.20 -21.54
CA ALA A 33 38.07 -19.08 -22.01
C ALA A 33 38.38 -19.12 -23.52
N LYS A 34 38.41 -20.31 -24.14
CA LYS A 34 38.66 -20.50 -25.58
C LYS A 34 37.39 -20.67 -26.43
N VAL A 35 36.24 -20.95 -25.81
CA VAL A 35 34.95 -21.13 -26.47
C VAL A 35 34.28 -19.76 -26.57
N GLY A 36 34.52 -19.08 -27.70
CA GLY A 36 33.75 -17.88 -28.08
C GLY A 36 34.56 -16.71 -28.61
N GLY A 37 35.82 -16.56 -28.20
CA GLY A 37 36.72 -15.50 -28.68
C GLY A 37 37.86 -16.10 -29.50
N SER A 38 37.65 -16.32 -30.79
CA SER A 38 38.77 -16.47 -31.71
C SER A 38 39.11 -15.10 -32.29
N ASP A 39 40.37 -14.84 -32.64
CA ASP A 39 40.77 -13.60 -33.33
C ASP A 39 39.91 -13.35 -34.58
N ALA A 40 39.43 -14.42 -35.21
CA ALA A 40 38.51 -14.33 -36.33
C ALA A 40 37.14 -13.76 -35.93
N PHE A 41 36.59 -14.14 -34.78
CA PHE A 41 35.32 -13.61 -34.28
C PHE A 41 35.43 -12.13 -33.92
N GLU A 42 36.49 -11.74 -33.20
CA GLU A 42 36.75 -10.34 -32.86
C GLU A 42 36.96 -9.47 -34.10
N ARG A 43 37.65 -10.00 -35.13
CA ARG A 43 37.76 -9.32 -36.43
C ARG A 43 36.40 -9.10 -37.11
N MET A 44 35.47 -10.06 -37.01
CA MET A 44 34.12 -9.88 -37.54
C MET A 44 33.34 -8.82 -36.76
N LEU A 45 33.44 -8.81 -35.42
CA LEU A 45 32.82 -7.78 -34.58
C LEU A 45 33.36 -6.39 -34.93
N ALA A 46 34.68 -6.25 -35.08
CA ALA A 46 35.31 -4.99 -35.45
C ALA A 46 34.83 -4.48 -36.81
N ARG A 47 34.68 -5.37 -37.82
CA ARG A 47 34.12 -4.99 -39.13
C ARG A 47 32.68 -4.48 -39.02
N PHE A 48 31.81 -5.15 -38.27
CA PHE A 48 30.43 -4.68 -38.11
C PHE A 48 30.34 -3.36 -37.34
N ARG A 49 31.21 -3.14 -36.35
CA ARG A 49 31.31 -1.84 -35.65
C ARG A 49 31.75 -0.72 -36.59
N ASP A 50 32.70 -0.98 -37.49
CA ASP A 50 33.13 -0.03 -38.52
C ASP A 50 32.01 0.28 -39.54
N MET A 51 31.23 -0.73 -39.94
CA MET A 51 30.04 -0.51 -40.78
C MET A 51 28.99 0.35 -40.07
N ALA A 52 28.76 0.11 -38.77
CA ALA A 52 27.80 0.87 -37.96
C ALA A 52 28.22 2.32 -37.68
N SER A 53 29.53 2.60 -37.65
CA SER A 53 30.06 3.95 -37.45
C SER A 53 30.18 4.74 -38.75
N SER A 54 30.61 4.10 -39.83
CA SER A 54 30.86 4.75 -41.12
C SER A 54 29.64 4.79 -42.05
N GLY A 55 28.64 3.93 -41.83
CA GLY A 55 27.48 3.77 -42.71
C GLY A 55 27.81 3.09 -44.05
N ARG A 56 29.05 2.65 -44.24
CA ARG A 56 29.48 1.92 -45.45
C ARG A 56 29.36 0.42 -45.22
N PHE A 57 28.65 -0.27 -46.10
CA PHE A 57 28.34 -1.70 -45.98
C PHE A 57 29.05 -2.55 -47.05
N ASP A 58 30.21 -2.10 -47.52
CA ASP A 58 30.99 -2.80 -48.53
C ASP A 58 31.41 -4.19 -48.02
N GLY A 59 31.15 -5.23 -48.82
CA GLY A 59 31.46 -6.61 -48.45
C GLY A 59 30.51 -7.25 -47.43
N LEU A 60 29.40 -6.59 -47.06
CA LEU A 60 28.39 -7.14 -46.13
C LEU A 60 27.90 -8.53 -46.56
N LYS A 61 27.60 -8.72 -47.86
CA LYS A 61 27.18 -10.01 -48.42
C LYS A 61 28.19 -11.13 -48.14
N GLU A 62 29.48 -10.85 -48.31
CA GLU A 62 30.54 -11.84 -48.06
C GLU A 62 30.65 -12.17 -46.56
N LEU A 63 30.50 -11.17 -45.70
CA LEU A 63 30.49 -11.38 -44.25
C LEU A 63 29.29 -12.22 -43.81
N LEU A 64 28.10 -11.88 -44.29
CA LEU A 64 26.86 -12.59 -43.96
C LEU A 64 26.78 -13.97 -44.57
N GLY A 65 27.48 -14.26 -45.67
CA GLY A 65 27.59 -15.62 -46.21
C GLY A 65 28.32 -16.59 -45.26
N ARG A 66 29.19 -16.08 -44.39
CA ARG A 66 29.94 -16.89 -43.43
C ARG A 66 29.14 -17.10 -42.14
N ARG A 67 29.05 -18.35 -41.67
CA ARG A 67 28.40 -18.69 -40.37
C ARG A 67 28.91 -17.85 -39.21
N LEU A 68 30.21 -17.55 -39.19
CA LEU A 68 30.85 -16.72 -38.18
C LEU A 68 30.39 -15.26 -38.23
N GLY A 69 30.16 -14.72 -39.44
CA GLY A 69 29.67 -13.35 -39.62
C GLY A 69 28.22 -13.20 -39.19
N ALA A 70 27.36 -14.14 -39.59
CA ALA A 70 25.98 -14.22 -39.10
C ALA A 70 25.91 -14.23 -37.56
N ARG A 71 26.69 -15.10 -36.91
CA ARG A 71 26.81 -15.15 -35.45
C ARG A 71 27.32 -13.84 -34.84
N ALA A 72 28.33 -13.22 -35.43
CA ALA A 72 28.90 -11.96 -34.91
C ALA A 72 27.89 -10.81 -34.97
N LEU A 73 27.14 -10.70 -36.07
CA LEU A 73 26.08 -9.71 -36.23
C LEU A 73 24.97 -9.89 -35.18
N THR A 74 24.42 -11.10 -35.05
CA THR A 74 23.36 -11.38 -34.07
C THR A 74 23.85 -11.27 -32.62
N TRP A 75 25.14 -11.51 -32.37
CA TRP A 75 25.76 -11.25 -31.08
C TRP A 75 25.76 -9.75 -30.76
N LEU A 76 26.16 -8.88 -31.71
CA LEU A 76 26.14 -7.43 -31.54
C LEU A 76 24.72 -6.91 -31.28
N TRP A 77 23.72 -7.41 -32.01
CA TRP A 77 22.32 -7.05 -31.78
C TRP A 77 21.87 -7.31 -30.34
N LEU A 78 22.38 -8.38 -29.72
CA LEU A 78 21.97 -8.79 -28.38
C LEU A 78 22.80 -8.16 -27.25
N HIS A 79 24.08 -7.85 -27.47
CA HIS A 79 25.01 -7.47 -26.39
C HIS A 79 25.54 -6.04 -26.49
N ASP A 80 25.41 -5.38 -27.63
CA ASP A 80 25.89 -4.00 -27.84
C ASP A 80 24.68 -3.12 -28.18
N GLU A 81 24.12 -2.42 -27.19
CA GLU A 81 22.87 -1.67 -27.40
C GLU A 81 23.01 -0.55 -28.43
N VAL A 82 24.17 0.11 -28.48
CA VAL A 82 24.42 1.23 -29.39
C VAL A 82 24.58 0.72 -30.82
N ILE A 83 25.40 -0.30 -31.03
CA ILE A 83 25.62 -0.86 -32.36
C ILE A 83 24.41 -1.67 -32.81
N GLY A 84 23.81 -2.43 -31.90
CA GLY A 84 22.62 -3.23 -32.11
C GLY A 84 21.42 -2.39 -32.52
N SER A 85 21.17 -1.24 -31.87
CA SER A 85 20.09 -0.34 -32.28
C SER A 85 20.30 0.28 -33.67
N ARG A 86 21.55 0.51 -34.09
CA ARG A 86 21.87 1.01 -35.43
C ARG A 86 21.76 -0.05 -36.52
N LEU A 87 22.24 -1.26 -36.24
CA LEU A 87 22.33 -2.33 -37.24
C LEU A 87 21.07 -3.22 -37.30
N PHE A 88 20.31 -3.34 -36.22
CA PHE A 88 19.14 -4.20 -36.20
C PHE A 88 17.92 -3.46 -36.78
N ASN A 89 17.69 -3.70 -38.06
CA ASN A 89 16.56 -3.19 -38.83
C ASN A 89 16.09 -4.26 -39.83
N ALA A 90 14.93 -4.02 -40.44
CA ALA A 90 14.28 -4.99 -41.31
C ALA A 90 15.17 -5.43 -42.49
N ARG A 91 15.89 -4.48 -43.11
CA ARG A 91 16.79 -4.76 -44.25
C ARG A 91 17.96 -5.67 -43.87
N MET A 92 18.60 -5.40 -42.73
CA MET A 92 19.72 -6.20 -42.26
C MET A 92 19.29 -7.60 -41.81
N LEU A 93 18.10 -7.72 -41.22
CA LEU A 93 17.49 -9.00 -40.89
C LEU A 93 17.25 -9.84 -42.16
N ASP A 94 16.62 -9.26 -43.17
CA ASP A 94 16.36 -9.98 -44.42
C ASP A 94 17.67 -10.41 -45.11
N ALA A 95 18.67 -9.51 -45.17
CA ALA A 95 19.98 -9.82 -45.75
C ALA A 95 20.71 -10.96 -45.00
N LEU A 96 20.58 -11.02 -43.67
CA LEU A 96 21.12 -12.12 -42.87
C LEU A 96 20.47 -13.46 -43.26
N ILE A 97 19.14 -13.50 -43.39
CA ILE A 97 18.40 -14.71 -43.74
C ILE A 97 18.69 -15.15 -45.18
N GLU A 98 18.71 -14.21 -46.13
CA GLU A 98 18.99 -14.47 -47.54
C GLU A 98 20.40 -15.06 -47.75
N HIS A 99 21.40 -14.59 -46.99
CA HIS A 99 22.79 -15.06 -47.14
C HIS A 99 23.15 -16.27 -46.26
N GLN A 100 22.20 -16.78 -45.46
CA GLN A 100 22.40 -17.97 -44.62
C GLN A 100 21.63 -19.21 -45.10
N GLN A 101 21.31 -19.29 -46.40
CA GLN A 101 20.62 -20.44 -46.98
C GLN A 101 21.40 -21.76 -46.84
N PRO A 102 20.71 -22.92 -46.71
CA PRO A 102 19.25 -23.07 -46.67
C PRO A 102 18.63 -22.72 -45.31
N ARG A 103 19.45 -22.54 -44.26
CA ARG A 103 19.00 -22.29 -42.89
C ARG A 103 20.09 -21.67 -42.01
N LEU A 104 19.70 -20.94 -40.98
CA LEU A 104 20.57 -20.40 -39.94
C LEU A 104 21.31 -21.48 -39.14
N SER A 105 22.45 -21.09 -38.58
CA SER A 105 23.14 -21.93 -37.59
C SER A 105 22.34 -21.97 -36.28
N ARG A 106 22.45 -23.07 -35.54
CA ARG A 106 21.75 -23.23 -34.25
C ARG A 106 22.03 -22.09 -33.27
N LEU A 107 23.28 -21.64 -33.21
CA LEU A 107 23.69 -20.56 -32.31
C LEU A 107 23.13 -19.20 -32.76
N THR A 108 23.18 -18.91 -34.06
CA THR A 108 22.56 -17.70 -34.63
C THR A 108 21.06 -17.68 -34.36
N MET A 109 20.40 -18.83 -34.51
CA MET A 109 18.97 -18.99 -34.23
C MET A 109 18.64 -18.70 -32.76
N ILE A 110 19.39 -19.28 -31.83
CA ILE A 110 19.21 -19.02 -30.38
C ILE A 110 19.39 -17.53 -30.07
N GLN A 111 20.38 -16.86 -30.67
CA GLN A 111 20.60 -15.43 -30.46
C GLN A 111 19.43 -14.56 -30.97
N LEU A 112 18.84 -14.91 -32.12
CA LEU A 112 17.65 -14.22 -32.63
C LEU A 112 16.43 -14.44 -31.74
N ILE A 113 16.24 -15.65 -31.22
CA ILE A 113 15.16 -15.94 -30.26
C ILE A 113 15.42 -15.17 -28.95
N GLN A 114 16.65 -15.13 -28.45
CA GLN A 114 16.99 -14.33 -27.28
C GLN A 114 16.69 -12.85 -27.51
N LEU A 115 17.03 -12.32 -28.69
CA LEU A 115 16.70 -10.96 -29.09
C LEU A 115 15.17 -10.74 -29.11
N TYR A 116 14.41 -11.69 -29.66
CA TYR A 116 12.96 -11.68 -29.70
C TYR A 116 12.36 -11.61 -28.30
N PHE A 117 12.69 -12.54 -27.40
CA PHE A 117 12.15 -12.56 -26.03
C PHE A 117 12.65 -11.38 -25.18
N ARG A 118 13.87 -10.90 -25.43
CA ARG A 118 14.46 -9.76 -24.70
C ARG A 118 13.74 -8.45 -25.01
N HIS A 119 13.37 -8.20 -26.26
CA HIS A 119 12.82 -6.91 -26.68
C HIS A 119 11.34 -6.97 -27.08
N PHE A 120 10.86 -8.09 -27.64
CA PHE A 120 9.47 -8.38 -27.97
C PHE A 120 8.71 -7.21 -28.63
N ASP A 121 7.69 -6.66 -27.98
CA ASP A 121 6.84 -5.55 -28.44
C ASP A 121 7.65 -4.27 -28.69
N ARG A 122 8.75 -4.04 -27.95
CA ARG A 122 9.64 -2.88 -28.18
C ARG A 122 10.38 -2.93 -29.51
N LEU A 123 10.40 -4.07 -30.20
CA LEU A 123 10.93 -4.13 -31.56
C LEU A 123 10.06 -3.34 -32.54
N ASP A 124 8.76 -3.19 -32.26
CA ASP A 124 7.82 -2.46 -33.12
C ASP A 124 8.06 -0.94 -33.08
N GLU A 125 8.62 -0.43 -31.97
CA GLU A 125 8.98 0.99 -31.83
C GLU A 125 10.12 1.43 -32.76
N ARG A 126 10.94 0.48 -33.24
CA ARG A 126 12.16 0.74 -34.03
C ARG A 126 11.88 1.00 -35.51
N ASP A 127 10.74 0.57 -36.03
CA ASP A 127 10.40 0.68 -37.45
C ASP A 127 8.95 1.17 -37.62
N LYS A 128 8.76 2.48 -37.44
CA LYS A 128 7.43 3.14 -37.48
C LYS A 128 6.90 3.35 -38.91
N GLN A 129 7.65 2.95 -39.94
CA GLN A 129 7.44 3.41 -41.33
C GLN A 129 6.95 2.33 -42.31
N LEU A 130 6.66 1.09 -41.88
CA LEU A 130 6.30 0.00 -42.78
C LEU A 130 5.02 -0.72 -42.35
N GLU A 131 4.30 -1.27 -43.34
CA GLU A 131 3.09 -2.09 -43.19
C GLU A 131 3.31 -3.38 -42.37
N SER A 132 4.57 -3.77 -42.14
CA SER A 132 4.97 -4.92 -41.30
C SER A 132 5.98 -4.48 -40.23
N SER A 133 5.68 -4.76 -38.96
CA SER A 133 6.54 -4.39 -37.84
C SER A 133 7.82 -5.24 -37.77
N LEU A 134 8.90 -4.71 -37.18
CA LEU A 134 10.18 -5.44 -37.07
C LEU A 134 10.05 -6.73 -36.24
N ARG A 135 9.21 -6.72 -35.19
CA ARG A 135 8.86 -7.93 -34.41
C ARG A 135 8.18 -8.96 -35.31
N GLY A 136 7.15 -8.55 -36.07
CA GLY A 136 6.40 -9.45 -36.94
C GLY A 136 7.27 -10.03 -38.05
N ARG A 137 8.19 -9.25 -38.60
CA ARG A 137 9.16 -9.75 -39.59
C ARG A 137 10.13 -10.76 -38.97
N LEU A 138 10.62 -10.51 -37.76
CA LEU A 138 11.46 -11.47 -37.02
C LEU A 138 10.68 -12.74 -36.66
N GLU A 139 9.43 -12.62 -36.21
CA GLU A 139 8.53 -13.74 -35.93
C GLU A 139 8.40 -14.66 -37.16
N LEU A 140 8.06 -14.09 -38.33
CA LEU A 140 7.95 -14.85 -39.58
C LEU A 140 9.24 -15.59 -39.94
N HIS A 141 10.38 -14.90 -39.87
CA HIS A 141 11.69 -15.51 -40.13
C HIS A 141 12.03 -16.59 -39.12
N LEU A 142 11.70 -16.41 -37.83
CA LEU A 142 11.93 -17.43 -36.82
C LEU A 142 11.10 -18.68 -37.10
N LEU A 143 9.80 -18.53 -37.41
CA LEU A 143 8.92 -19.66 -37.73
C LEU A 143 9.39 -20.43 -38.97
N ASP A 144 9.73 -19.74 -40.07
CA ASP A 144 10.29 -20.38 -41.28
C ASP A 144 11.59 -21.14 -40.97
N GLN A 145 12.50 -20.55 -40.20
CA GLN A 145 13.78 -21.16 -39.90
C GLN A 145 13.67 -22.34 -38.92
N LEU A 146 12.67 -22.36 -38.03
CA LEU A 146 12.38 -23.48 -37.14
C LEU A 146 11.95 -24.72 -37.93
N GLN A 147 11.08 -24.56 -38.93
CA GLN A 147 10.60 -25.65 -39.78
C GLN A 147 11.73 -26.33 -40.59
N ARG A 148 12.80 -25.59 -40.87
CA ARG A 148 13.98 -26.07 -41.60
C ARG A 148 15.01 -26.77 -40.71
N LEU A 149 14.76 -26.91 -39.41
CA LEU A 149 15.67 -27.60 -38.50
C LEU A 149 15.62 -29.12 -38.72
N PRO A 150 16.77 -29.81 -38.74
CA PRO A 150 16.82 -31.26 -38.85
C PRO A 150 16.24 -31.90 -37.58
N ALA A 151 15.50 -33.00 -37.76
CA ALA A 151 14.99 -33.80 -36.66
C ALA A 151 16.13 -34.26 -35.74
N ARG A 152 15.98 -34.02 -34.43
CA ARG A 152 17.04 -34.31 -33.45
C ARG A 152 17.02 -35.79 -33.07
N ARG A 153 18.17 -36.44 -33.18
CA ARG A 153 18.42 -37.76 -32.57
C ARG A 153 18.88 -37.54 -31.13
N GLN A 154 17.93 -37.60 -30.20
CA GLN A 154 18.12 -37.61 -28.73
C GLN A 154 18.83 -36.37 -28.12
N ALA A 155 18.06 -35.54 -27.41
CA ALA A 155 18.56 -34.50 -26.52
C ALA A 155 18.57 -35.01 -25.06
N LEU A 156 19.66 -34.81 -24.33
CA LEU A 156 19.62 -34.79 -22.87
C LEU A 156 19.12 -33.39 -22.46
N GLY A 157 17.84 -33.28 -22.11
CA GLY A 157 17.19 -32.04 -21.66
C GLY A 157 16.22 -31.39 -22.65
N THR A 158 15.40 -30.44 -22.14
CA THR A 158 14.47 -29.63 -22.91
C THR A 158 15.21 -28.61 -23.78
N ASP A 159 14.85 -28.58 -25.07
CA ASP A 159 15.53 -27.78 -26.09
C ASP A 159 14.62 -26.62 -26.54
N PRO A 160 15.02 -25.35 -26.35
CA PRO A 160 14.19 -24.21 -26.72
C PRO A 160 13.81 -24.21 -28.21
N LEU A 161 14.69 -24.70 -29.10
CA LEU A 161 14.38 -24.76 -30.53
C LEU A 161 13.36 -25.85 -30.86
N ALA A 162 13.39 -26.98 -30.14
CA ALA A 162 12.43 -28.04 -30.35
C ALA A 162 11.04 -27.63 -29.83
N THR A 163 11.00 -26.97 -28.67
CA THR A 163 9.76 -26.42 -28.12
C THR A 163 9.18 -25.35 -29.04
N LEU A 164 9.98 -24.37 -29.48
CA LEU A 164 9.49 -23.33 -30.38
C LEU A 164 9.13 -23.87 -31.77
N ASN A 165 9.72 -24.97 -32.23
CA ASN A 165 9.25 -25.61 -33.47
C ASN A 165 7.85 -26.24 -33.31
N ARG A 166 7.47 -26.65 -32.10
CA ARG A 166 6.14 -27.25 -31.80
C ARG A 166 5.10 -26.21 -31.41
N GLU A 167 5.49 -25.25 -30.57
CA GLU A 167 4.61 -24.30 -29.89
C GLU A 167 4.79 -22.85 -30.40
N GLY A 168 5.72 -22.63 -31.33
CA GLY A 168 6.11 -21.28 -31.77
C GLY A 168 5.00 -20.50 -32.44
N GLU A 169 4.08 -21.17 -33.13
CA GLU A 169 2.96 -20.54 -33.85
C GLU A 169 2.07 -19.69 -32.94
N TRP A 170 1.98 -20.02 -31.65
CA TRP A 170 1.25 -19.21 -30.69
C TRP A 170 2.20 -18.47 -29.73
N LEU A 171 3.33 -19.07 -29.32
CA LEU A 171 4.30 -18.45 -28.41
C LEU A 171 5.00 -17.21 -29.00
N LEU A 172 5.24 -17.18 -30.32
CA LEU A 172 5.94 -16.06 -30.94
C LEU A 172 4.99 -14.96 -31.42
N THR A 173 3.69 -15.08 -31.21
CA THR A 173 2.72 -14.04 -31.60
C THR A 173 2.74 -12.85 -30.64
N LEU A 174 2.09 -11.74 -31.02
CA LEU A 174 1.90 -10.57 -30.14
C LEU A 174 1.10 -10.94 -28.88
N ASP A 175 0.12 -11.83 -29.01
CA ASP A 175 -0.71 -12.30 -27.91
C ASP A 175 -0.08 -13.49 -27.14
N GLY A 176 1.07 -13.98 -27.60
CA GLY A 176 1.78 -15.12 -27.01
C GLY A 176 1.97 -15.04 -25.50
N PRO A 177 2.44 -13.90 -24.94
CA PRO A 177 2.58 -13.73 -23.49
C PRO A 177 1.27 -13.87 -22.72
N LEU A 178 0.18 -13.31 -23.26
CA LEU A 178 -1.16 -13.38 -22.66
C LEU A 178 -1.68 -14.82 -22.68
N ILE A 179 -1.57 -15.50 -23.82
CA ILE A 179 -1.99 -16.89 -23.98
C ILE A 179 -1.19 -17.79 -23.02
N LEU A 180 0.13 -17.60 -22.94
CA LEU A 180 0.99 -18.38 -22.03
C LEU A 180 0.57 -18.17 -20.58
N ALA A 181 0.41 -16.92 -20.14
CA ALA A 181 0.00 -16.61 -18.77
C ALA A 181 -1.37 -17.22 -18.40
N LYS A 182 -2.34 -17.18 -19.33
CA LYS A 182 -3.66 -17.81 -19.15
C LYS A 182 -3.54 -19.33 -19.01
N THR A 183 -2.85 -19.99 -19.93
CA THR A 183 -2.68 -21.44 -19.94
C THR A 183 -1.99 -21.93 -18.67
N VAL A 184 -0.92 -21.26 -18.24
CA VAL A 184 -0.19 -21.60 -17.00
C VAL A 184 -1.11 -21.57 -15.79
N ARG A 185 -1.97 -20.56 -15.72
CA ARG A 185 -2.91 -20.37 -14.62
C ARG A 185 -4.04 -21.40 -14.64
N GLU A 186 -4.63 -21.67 -15.79
CA GLU A 186 -5.67 -22.69 -15.95
C GLU A 186 -5.16 -24.09 -15.55
N GLN A 187 -3.86 -24.32 -15.72
CA GLN A 187 -3.17 -25.54 -15.30
C GLN A 187 -2.71 -25.53 -13.82
N GLY A 188 -2.95 -24.44 -13.08
CA GLY A 188 -2.49 -24.30 -11.69
C GLY A 188 -0.98 -24.40 -11.52
N SER A 189 -0.20 -24.01 -12.54
CA SER A 189 1.26 -24.12 -12.55
C SER A 189 1.93 -22.76 -12.29
N GLU A 190 3.20 -22.76 -11.89
CA GLU A 190 4.00 -21.54 -11.76
C GLU A 190 4.59 -21.14 -13.12
N LEU A 191 4.56 -19.85 -13.44
CA LEU A 191 5.09 -19.32 -14.70
C LEU A 191 6.56 -19.72 -14.93
N ALA A 192 7.40 -19.61 -13.90
CA ALA A 192 8.82 -19.98 -13.98
C ALA A 192 9.01 -21.47 -14.31
N LYS A 193 8.23 -22.36 -13.68
CA LYS A 193 8.25 -23.81 -13.95
C LYS A 193 7.83 -24.13 -15.37
N THR A 194 6.86 -23.40 -15.93
CA THR A 194 6.45 -23.57 -17.32
C THR A 194 7.53 -23.13 -18.31
N PHE A 195 8.22 -22.00 -18.05
CA PHE A 195 9.38 -21.61 -18.86
C PHE A 195 10.48 -22.67 -18.82
N GLU A 196 10.76 -23.25 -17.65
CA GLU A 196 11.73 -24.35 -17.50
C GLU A 196 11.29 -25.62 -18.26
N ALA A 197 10.02 -26.02 -18.13
CA ALA A 197 9.44 -27.15 -18.84
C ALA A 197 9.48 -26.97 -20.37
N PHE A 198 9.41 -25.73 -20.84
CA PHE A 198 9.55 -25.39 -22.27
C PHE A 198 11.01 -25.30 -22.73
N GLY A 199 11.99 -25.42 -21.82
CA GLY A 199 13.40 -25.19 -22.13
C GLY A 199 13.71 -23.72 -22.44
N LEU A 200 12.82 -22.82 -22.02
CA LEU A 200 12.89 -21.38 -22.21
C LEU A 200 13.41 -20.65 -20.96
N SER A 201 14.12 -21.37 -20.08
CA SER A 201 14.83 -20.77 -18.95
C SER A 201 15.83 -19.72 -19.44
N GLY A 202 15.77 -18.51 -18.87
CA GLY A 202 16.59 -17.36 -19.26
C GLY A 202 15.97 -16.49 -20.36
N PHE A 203 14.91 -16.95 -21.03
CA PHE A 203 14.11 -16.11 -21.94
C PHE A 203 12.99 -15.35 -21.20
N ASP A 204 12.67 -15.78 -19.98
CA ASP A 204 11.70 -15.19 -19.06
C ASP A 204 12.19 -13.89 -18.38
N VAL A 205 13.49 -13.59 -18.50
CA VAL A 205 14.10 -12.36 -17.94
C VAL A 205 13.92 -11.16 -18.88
N GLY A 206 13.48 -11.40 -20.12
CA GLY A 206 13.26 -10.38 -21.13
C GLY A 206 11.87 -9.73 -21.08
N ARG A 207 11.63 -8.80 -22.01
CA ARG A 207 10.36 -8.10 -22.18
C ARG A 207 9.16 -9.03 -22.35
N TYR A 208 9.32 -10.15 -23.03
CA TYR A 208 8.27 -11.17 -23.16
C TYR A 208 7.85 -11.73 -21.79
N GLY A 209 8.82 -12.09 -20.95
CA GLY A 209 8.56 -12.60 -19.61
C GLY A 209 7.97 -11.53 -18.66
N ASP A 210 8.36 -10.27 -18.82
CA ASP A 210 7.72 -9.15 -18.09
C ASP A 210 6.22 -9.07 -18.37
N ILE A 211 5.83 -9.21 -19.64
CA ILE A 211 4.42 -9.16 -20.06
C ILE A 211 3.67 -10.41 -19.57
N CYS A 212 4.28 -11.60 -19.63
CA CYS A 212 3.69 -12.80 -19.05
C CYS A 212 3.40 -12.61 -17.55
N ARG A 213 4.37 -12.09 -16.80
CA ARG A 213 4.21 -11.77 -15.37
C ARG A 213 3.08 -10.77 -15.16
N ALA A 214 3.04 -9.71 -15.96
CA ALA A 214 1.97 -8.71 -15.89
C ALA A 214 0.59 -9.34 -16.07
N HIS A 215 0.38 -10.11 -17.14
CA HIS A 215 -0.91 -10.76 -17.38
C HIS A 215 -1.25 -11.78 -16.31
N PHE A 216 -0.26 -12.52 -15.81
CA PHE A 216 -0.45 -13.48 -14.74
C PHE A 216 -0.93 -12.80 -13.44
N TYR A 217 -0.28 -11.71 -13.01
CA TYR A 217 -0.62 -11.03 -11.76
C TYR A 217 -1.88 -10.18 -11.84
N LEU A 218 -2.02 -9.37 -12.90
CA LEU A 218 -3.15 -8.45 -13.02
C LEU A 218 -4.49 -9.17 -13.15
N GLU A 219 -4.51 -10.37 -13.73
CA GLU A 219 -5.73 -11.15 -13.86
C GLU A 219 -6.19 -11.74 -12.52
N VAL A 220 -5.27 -12.10 -11.62
CA VAL A 220 -5.63 -12.47 -10.24
C VAL A 220 -6.31 -11.30 -9.57
N LEU A 221 -5.75 -10.09 -9.68
CA LEU A 221 -6.37 -8.87 -9.13
C LEU A 221 -7.77 -8.59 -9.68
N ARG A 222 -8.10 -9.01 -10.92
CA ARG A 222 -9.45 -8.86 -11.49
C ARG A 222 -10.47 -9.86 -10.94
N GLN A 223 -10.00 -10.94 -10.32
CA GLN A 223 -10.84 -12.01 -9.78
C GLN A 223 -11.01 -11.92 -8.25
N LEU A 224 -10.06 -11.32 -7.53
CA LEU A 224 -10.13 -11.14 -6.08
C LEU A 224 -11.38 -10.36 -5.64
N GLN A 225 -11.95 -10.68 -4.49
CA GLN A 225 -12.99 -9.84 -3.91
C GLN A 225 -12.37 -8.58 -3.27
N PRO A 226 -13.06 -7.42 -3.29
CA PRO A 226 -12.60 -6.23 -2.59
C PRO A 226 -12.24 -6.52 -1.12
N GLY A 227 -11.02 -6.14 -0.72
CA GLY A 227 -10.48 -6.37 0.63
C GLY A 227 -9.86 -7.75 0.87
N GLU A 228 -9.90 -8.67 -0.10
CA GLU A 228 -9.28 -9.99 -0.01
C GLU A 228 -7.75 -9.91 -0.18
N TRP A 229 -7.03 -10.74 0.57
CA TRP A 229 -5.57 -10.90 0.44
C TRP A 229 -5.24 -12.09 -0.46
N ASP A 230 -4.18 -11.94 -1.24
CA ASP A 230 -3.59 -12.98 -2.07
C ASP A 230 -2.07 -12.73 -2.20
N GLU A 231 -1.30 -13.81 -2.40
CA GLU A 231 0.17 -13.76 -2.55
C GLU A 231 0.62 -12.83 -3.69
N VAL A 232 -0.22 -12.62 -4.71
CA VAL A 232 0.05 -11.68 -5.81
C VAL A 232 0.30 -10.26 -5.32
N LEU A 233 -0.32 -9.84 -4.21
CA LEU A 233 -0.15 -8.50 -3.66
C LEU A 233 1.30 -8.29 -3.21
N ASP A 234 1.90 -9.30 -2.57
CA ASP A 234 3.28 -9.24 -2.09
C ASP A 234 4.28 -9.25 -3.26
N GLU A 235 4.01 -10.05 -4.30
CA GLU A 235 4.80 -10.05 -5.52
C GLU A 235 4.75 -8.69 -6.24
N LEU A 236 3.57 -8.08 -6.35
CA LEU A 236 3.39 -6.78 -6.98
C LEU A 236 4.09 -5.64 -6.22
N LEU A 237 4.30 -5.75 -4.91
CA LEU A 237 5.07 -4.76 -4.15
C LEU A 237 6.56 -4.76 -4.47
N LYS A 238 7.11 -5.82 -5.09
CA LYS A 238 8.53 -5.87 -5.47
C LYS A 238 8.82 -4.85 -6.56
N PRO A 239 9.87 -4.01 -6.44
CA PRO A 239 10.21 -3.00 -7.45
C PRO A 239 10.48 -3.59 -8.84
N SER A 240 11.04 -4.80 -8.92
CA SER A 240 11.26 -5.51 -10.18
C SER A 240 9.97 -5.87 -10.92
N VAL A 241 8.85 -5.99 -10.20
CA VAL A 241 7.53 -6.30 -10.75
C VAL A 241 6.74 -5.01 -10.97
N SER A 242 6.49 -4.23 -9.92
CA SER A 242 5.68 -3.00 -10.02
C SER A 242 6.23 -1.97 -11.01
N LYS A 243 7.56 -1.85 -11.13
CA LYS A 243 8.19 -0.90 -12.05
C LYS A 243 8.40 -1.46 -13.46
N ALA A 244 8.09 -2.74 -13.69
CA ALA A 244 8.20 -3.31 -15.02
C ALA A 244 7.23 -2.57 -15.97
N PRO A 245 7.64 -2.29 -17.22
CA PRO A 245 6.81 -1.56 -18.16
C PRO A 245 5.54 -2.36 -18.51
N TYR A 246 4.43 -1.66 -18.76
CA TYR A 246 3.15 -2.26 -19.13
C TYR A 246 2.42 -1.27 -20.04
N GLU A 247 1.95 -1.72 -21.21
CA GLU A 247 1.15 -0.94 -22.18
C GLU A 247 1.45 0.57 -22.28
N GLY A 248 2.23 0.98 -23.28
CA GLY A 248 2.63 2.38 -23.45
C GLY A 248 3.59 2.85 -22.35
N ASP A 249 3.33 4.04 -21.79
CA ASP A 249 4.16 4.64 -20.73
C ASP A 249 3.83 4.14 -19.31
N LYS A 250 2.86 3.22 -19.17
CA LYS A 250 2.46 2.68 -17.88
C LYS A 250 3.42 1.58 -17.39
N ARG A 251 3.20 1.17 -16.14
CA ARG A 251 3.94 0.11 -15.45
C ARG A 251 2.95 -0.87 -14.85
N ILE A 252 3.37 -2.09 -14.54
CA ILE A 252 2.48 -3.10 -13.94
C ILE A 252 1.83 -2.54 -12.67
N GLY A 253 2.58 -1.84 -11.83
CA GLY A 253 2.03 -1.21 -10.62
C GLY A 253 0.92 -0.19 -10.90
N HIS A 254 0.98 0.54 -12.02
CA HIS A 254 -0.11 1.44 -12.41
C HIS A 254 -1.38 0.67 -12.76
N ALA A 255 -1.25 -0.38 -13.58
CA ALA A 255 -2.39 -1.22 -13.93
C ALA A 255 -2.99 -1.92 -12.70
N ALA A 256 -2.15 -2.36 -11.75
CA ALA A 256 -2.59 -2.92 -10.48
C ALA A 256 -3.39 -1.89 -9.66
N LEU A 257 -2.88 -0.66 -9.53
CA LEU A 257 -3.59 0.42 -8.83
C LEU A 257 -4.93 0.75 -9.51
N GLU A 258 -4.98 0.82 -10.84
CA GLU A 258 -6.23 1.05 -11.59
C GLU A 258 -7.26 -0.04 -11.27
N ILE A 259 -6.90 -1.32 -11.39
CA ILE A 259 -7.79 -2.45 -11.13
C ILE A 259 -8.31 -2.39 -9.69
N MET A 260 -7.40 -2.25 -8.71
CA MET A 260 -7.75 -2.27 -7.30
C MET A 260 -8.64 -1.07 -6.93
N ILE A 261 -8.30 0.13 -7.41
CA ILE A 261 -9.05 1.34 -7.09
C ILE A 261 -10.45 1.32 -7.71
N ASP A 262 -10.54 0.89 -8.96
CA ASP A 262 -11.81 0.90 -9.69
C ASP A 262 -12.77 -0.14 -9.10
N ARG A 263 -12.26 -1.32 -8.73
CA ARG A 263 -13.06 -2.42 -8.16
C ARG A 263 -13.45 -2.26 -6.70
N ALA A 264 -12.70 -1.48 -5.92
CA ALA A 264 -12.94 -1.29 -4.48
C ALA A 264 -14.30 -0.66 -4.11
N GLY A 265 -15.05 -0.09 -5.05
CA GLY A 265 -16.29 0.64 -4.72
C GLY A 265 -16.02 1.80 -3.74
N ASP A 266 -16.87 1.95 -2.73
CA ASP A 266 -16.74 3.00 -1.71
C ASP A 266 -15.86 2.59 -0.51
N GLU A 267 -15.55 1.30 -0.36
CA GLU A 267 -14.73 0.76 0.74
C GLU A 267 -13.76 -0.31 0.24
N PRO A 268 -12.44 -0.01 0.17
CA PRO A 268 -11.44 -0.97 -0.32
C PRO A 268 -11.16 -2.12 0.67
N GLY A 269 -11.52 -1.98 1.95
CA GLY A 269 -11.03 -2.83 3.02
C GLY A 269 -9.54 -2.59 3.34
N ASN A 270 -9.11 -3.04 4.52
CA ASN A 270 -7.77 -2.72 5.04
C ASN A 270 -6.65 -3.27 4.15
N VAL A 271 -6.78 -4.50 3.66
CA VAL A 271 -5.75 -5.18 2.84
C VAL A 271 -5.45 -4.39 1.57
N TRP A 272 -6.48 -4.02 0.82
CA TRP A 272 -6.31 -3.31 -0.44
C TRP A 272 -5.84 -1.87 -0.21
N GLN A 273 -6.37 -1.19 0.81
CA GLN A 273 -5.89 0.13 1.19
C GLN A 273 -4.39 0.10 1.54
N ASP A 274 -3.96 -0.87 2.34
CA ASP A 274 -2.56 -1.02 2.74
C ASP A 274 -1.66 -1.36 1.56
N PHE A 275 -2.12 -2.21 0.63
CA PHE A 275 -1.40 -2.49 -0.62
C PHE A 275 -1.24 -1.20 -1.46
N ILE A 276 -2.32 -0.46 -1.68
CA ILE A 276 -2.32 0.79 -2.45
C ILE A 276 -1.35 1.80 -1.83
N LEU A 277 -1.40 1.99 -0.50
CA LEU A 277 -0.52 2.91 0.21
C LEU A 277 0.93 2.42 0.25
N SER A 278 1.17 1.11 0.34
CA SER A 278 2.53 0.55 0.26
C SER A 278 3.15 0.73 -1.13
N LEU A 279 2.35 0.64 -2.19
CA LEU A 279 2.83 0.76 -3.56
C LEU A 279 3.01 2.23 -3.98
N ALA A 280 2.00 3.07 -3.75
CA ALA A 280 1.93 4.44 -4.28
C ALA A 280 2.14 5.53 -3.22
N GLY A 281 2.12 5.20 -1.93
CA GLY A 281 2.13 6.18 -0.84
C GLY A 281 0.81 6.95 -0.70
N ASP A 282 0.76 7.92 0.21
CA ASP A 282 -0.45 8.71 0.47
C ASP A 282 -0.70 9.75 -0.66
N PRO A 283 -1.87 9.74 -1.34
CA PRO A 283 -2.19 10.69 -2.42
C PRO A 283 -2.45 12.13 -1.95
N ARG A 284 -2.48 12.38 -0.63
CA ARG A 284 -2.71 13.73 -0.06
C ARG A 284 -1.44 14.58 0.00
N ILE A 285 -0.27 14.01 -0.30
CA ILE A 285 0.98 14.75 -0.40
C ILE A 285 0.97 15.75 -1.58
N ALA A 286 1.92 16.68 -1.57
CA ALA A 286 2.05 17.69 -2.63
C ALA A 286 2.24 17.05 -4.01
N SER A 287 1.56 17.58 -5.04
CA SER A 287 1.63 17.06 -6.41
C SER A 287 3.02 17.22 -7.06
N SER A 288 3.87 18.08 -6.50
CA SER A 288 5.28 18.26 -6.86
C SER A 288 6.18 17.11 -6.36
N ALA A 289 5.74 16.35 -5.36
CA ALA A 289 6.50 15.25 -4.79
C ALA A 289 6.84 14.20 -5.86
N GLN A 290 8.05 13.68 -5.83
CA GLN A 290 8.50 12.67 -6.82
C GLN A 290 7.59 11.44 -6.80
N ASN A 291 7.25 10.95 -5.60
CA ASN A 291 6.38 9.78 -5.44
C ASN A 291 4.97 10.01 -6.02
N PHE A 292 4.41 11.21 -5.83
CA PHE A 292 3.12 11.58 -6.41
C PHE A 292 3.17 11.59 -7.95
N ARG A 293 4.23 12.19 -8.52
CA ARG A 293 4.41 12.23 -9.97
C ARG A 293 4.66 10.85 -10.57
N GLU A 294 5.34 9.97 -9.83
CA GLU A 294 5.64 8.62 -10.27
C GLU A 294 4.40 7.74 -10.29
N TRP A 295 3.59 7.73 -9.21
CA TRP A 295 2.51 6.75 -9.05
C TRP A 295 1.09 7.30 -9.18
N TRP A 296 0.84 8.52 -8.70
CA TRP A 296 -0.52 9.08 -8.65
C TRP A 296 -0.88 9.85 -9.92
N LYS A 297 0.02 10.70 -10.41
CA LYS A 297 -0.22 11.51 -11.62
C LYS A 297 -0.68 10.69 -12.84
N PRO A 298 -0.13 9.49 -13.13
CA PRO A 298 -0.59 8.68 -14.26
C PRO A 298 -2.02 8.13 -14.12
N LEU A 299 -2.57 8.04 -12.92
CA LEU A 299 -3.89 7.43 -12.65
C LEU A 299 -5.07 8.39 -12.90
N GLY A 300 -4.81 9.70 -12.92
CA GLY A 300 -5.81 10.75 -13.10
C GLY A 300 -6.52 11.18 -11.80
N GLU A 301 -7.11 12.38 -11.81
CA GLU A 301 -7.72 13.01 -10.62
C GLU A 301 -8.96 12.27 -10.08
N GLU A 302 -9.66 11.51 -10.91
CA GLU A 302 -10.84 10.73 -10.48
C GLU A 302 -10.45 9.66 -9.44
N ARG A 303 -9.45 8.82 -9.76
CA ARG A 303 -8.93 7.79 -8.86
C ARG A 303 -8.26 8.39 -7.63
N ILE A 304 -7.51 9.49 -7.81
CA ILE A 304 -6.88 10.22 -6.70
C ILE A 304 -7.95 10.72 -5.72
N SER A 305 -9.01 11.36 -6.23
CA SER A 305 -10.14 11.84 -5.42
C SER A 305 -10.84 10.69 -4.68
N LYS A 306 -11.03 9.55 -5.34
CA LYS A 306 -11.62 8.34 -4.73
C LYS A 306 -10.81 7.86 -3.52
N VAL A 307 -9.50 7.70 -3.68
CA VAL A 307 -8.61 7.27 -2.58
C VAL A 307 -8.56 8.32 -1.47
N ARG A 308 -8.50 9.61 -1.80
CA ARG A 308 -8.58 10.70 -0.79
C ARG A 308 -9.89 10.65 0.00
N GLY A 309 -11.00 10.29 -0.63
CA GLY A 309 -12.28 10.08 0.03
C GLY A 309 -12.24 8.95 1.06
N TRP A 310 -11.65 7.80 0.71
CA TRP A 310 -11.45 6.69 1.65
C TRP A 310 -10.61 7.09 2.85
N LEU A 311 -9.48 7.75 2.61
CA LEU A 311 -8.60 8.22 3.69
C LEU A 311 -9.28 9.30 4.54
N SER A 312 -10.16 10.11 3.95
CA SER A 312 -10.94 11.11 4.68
C SER A 312 -11.96 10.48 5.63
N LYS A 313 -12.63 9.42 5.16
CA LYS A 313 -13.53 8.60 5.99
C LYS A 313 -12.78 7.96 7.15
N GLU A 314 -11.61 7.43 6.86
CA GLU A 314 -10.76 6.75 7.83
C GLU A 314 -10.22 7.72 8.89
N ASP A 315 -9.69 8.87 8.50
CA ASP A 315 -9.26 9.92 9.43
C ASP A 315 -10.39 10.34 10.38
N LEU A 316 -11.60 10.50 9.86
CA LEU A 316 -12.77 10.86 10.66
C LEU A 316 -13.13 9.74 11.65
N ARG A 317 -13.13 8.48 11.21
CA ARG A 317 -13.37 7.31 12.05
C ARG A 317 -12.36 7.26 13.20
N LEU A 318 -11.07 7.43 12.89
CA LEU A 318 -9.98 7.42 13.86
C LEU A 318 -10.05 8.57 14.84
N PHE A 319 -10.40 9.77 14.36
CA PHE A 319 -10.64 10.92 15.23
C PHE A 319 -11.76 10.62 16.23
N LEU A 320 -12.92 10.19 15.75
CA LEU A 320 -14.09 9.90 16.58
C LEU A 320 -13.79 8.81 17.63
N GLN A 321 -13.13 7.72 17.22
CA GLN A 321 -12.70 6.67 18.13
C GLN A 321 -11.72 7.19 19.19
N ALA A 322 -10.76 8.04 18.80
CA ALA A 322 -9.83 8.65 19.75
C ALA A 322 -10.55 9.54 20.77
N VAL A 323 -11.58 10.29 20.36
CA VAL A 323 -12.40 11.11 21.28
C VAL A 323 -13.19 10.23 22.25
N GLU A 324 -13.87 9.20 21.75
CA GLU A 324 -14.68 8.27 22.56
C GLU A 324 -13.82 7.53 23.60
N GLN A 325 -12.72 6.94 23.14
CA GLN A 325 -11.80 6.18 23.99
C GLN A 325 -11.21 7.07 25.09
N TYR A 326 -10.81 8.30 24.77
CA TYR A 326 -10.34 9.24 25.78
C TYR A 326 -11.43 9.54 26.82
N GLY A 327 -12.67 9.75 26.41
CA GLY A 327 -13.79 10.00 27.34
C GLY A 327 -14.00 8.85 28.32
N ILE A 328 -13.90 7.61 27.85
CA ILE A 328 -14.02 6.39 28.66
C ILE A 328 -12.82 6.24 29.61
N GLU A 329 -11.59 6.33 29.09
CA GLU A 329 -10.36 6.14 29.87
C GLU A 329 -10.15 7.21 30.94
N SER A 330 -10.49 8.47 30.62
CA SER A 330 -10.38 9.60 31.54
C SER A 330 -11.57 9.76 32.50
N ARG A 331 -12.64 8.94 32.34
CA ARG A 331 -13.91 9.07 33.06
C ARG A 331 -14.48 10.50 33.00
N ASN A 332 -14.36 11.13 31.83
CA ASN A 332 -14.85 12.48 31.61
C ASN A 332 -16.32 12.42 31.18
N ASP A 333 -17.21 12.43 32.16
CA ASP A 333 -18.66 12.31 31.96
C ASP A 333 -19.22 13.42 31.05
N ASP A 334 -18.68 14.63 31.13
CA ASP A 334 -19.09 15.73 30.25
C ASP A 334 -18.71 15.46 28.78
N LEU A 335 -17.50 14.94 28.53
CA LEU A 335 -17.09 14.57 27.19
C LEU A 335 -17.94 13.41 26.64
N GLN A 336 -18.19 12.38 27.45
CA GLN A 336 -19.03 11.25 27.05
C GLN A 336 -20.46 11.69 26.73
N ARG A 337 -21.02 12.62 27.52
CA ARG A 337 -22.35 13.20 27.30
C ARG A 337 -22.44 14.03 26.02
N MET A 338 -21.37 14.74 25.65
CA MET A 338 -21.36 15.61 24.46
C MET A 338 -20.95 14.88 23.16
N PHE A 339 -20.27 13.74 23.29
CA PHE A 339 -19.73 13.00 22.15
C PHE A 339 -20.79 12.59 21.11
N PRO A 340 -22.00 12.09 21.47
CA PRO A 340 -23.01 11.70 20.49
C PRO A 340 -23.39 12.81 19.51
N ALA A 341 -23.58 14.03 19.99
CA ALA A 341 -23.91 15.19 19.15
C ALA A 341 -22.76 15.55 18.20
N ARG A 342 -21.51 15.51 18.70
CA ARG A 342 -20.30 15.75 17.89
C ARG A 342 -20.11 14.70 16.81
N LYS A 343 -20.24 13.42 17.18
CA LYS A 343 -20.19 12.28 16.26
C LYS A 343 -21.23 12.43 15.15
N ARG A 344 -22.49 12.66 15.53
CA ARG A 344 -23.60 12.81 14.58
C ARG A 344 -23.39 13.98 13.61
N PHE A 345 -22.90 15.11 14.10
CA PHE A 345 -22.59 16.27 13.28
C PHE A 345 -21.51 15.97 12.24
N LEU A 346 -20.36 15.41 12.65
CA LEU A 346 -19.26 15.13 11.72
C LEU A 346 -19.59 14.01 10.73
N GLU A 347 -20.25 12.93 11.20
CA GLU A 347 -20.74 11.87 10.31
C GLU A 347 -21.80 12.38 9.34
N GLY A 348 -22.64 13.32 9.77
CA GLY A 348 -23.61 13.98 8.92
C GLY A 348 -22.94 14.78 7.79
N LEU A 349 -21.90 15.56 8.10
CA LEU A 349 -21.12 16.28 7.08
C LEU A 349 -20.50 15.33 6.05
N PHE A 350 -20.02 14.18 6.51
CA PHE A 350 -19.51 13.13 5.63
C PHE A 350 -20.61 12.53 4.74
N LYS A 351 -21.78 12.17 5.31
CA LYS A 351 -22.93 11.61 4.59
C LYS A 351 -23.49 12.56 3.53
N LEU A 352 -23.48 13.85 3.80
CA LEU A 352 -23.86 14.90 2.84
C LEU A 352 -22.81 15.15 1.75
N LYS A 353 -21.68 14.41 1.76
CA LYS A 353 -20.54 14.58 0.83
C LYS A 353 -19.97 16.00 0.83
N LEU A 354 -20.07 16.70 1.96
CA LEU A 354 -19.52 18.05 2.11
C LEU A 354 -18.00 18.01 2.32
N ILE A 355 -17.48 16.96 2.97
CA ILE A 355 -16.06 16.81 3.27
C ILE A 355 -15.30 16.41 1.99
N ARG A 356 -14.42 17.30 1.52
CA ARG A 356 -13.53 17.08 0.36
C ARG A 356 -12.18 16.50 0.76
N ASN A 357 -11.65 16.94 1.90
CA ASN A 357 -10.38 16.48 2.42
C ASN A 357 -10.36 16.60 3.94
N THR A 358 -9.60 15.73 4.59
CA THR A 358 -9.35 15.79 6.02
C THR A 358 -7.88 15.85 6.30
N ARG A 359 -7.57 16.31 7.50
CA ARG A 359 -6.27 16.10 8.08
C ARG A 359 -6.37 15.76 9.54
N LEU A 360 -5.89 14.58 9.89
CA LEU A 360 -5.77 14.14 11.27
C LEU A 360 -4.44 14.57 11.89
N LEU A 361 -4.53 15.16 13.08
CA LEU A 361 -3.41 15.55 13.92
C LEU A 361 -3.53 14.77 15.24
N LEU A 362 -2.47 14.07 15.65
CA LEU A 362 -2.47 13.23 16.83
C LEU A 362 -1.32 13.59 17.78
N GLY A 363 -1.66 13.78 19.05
CA GLY A 363 -0.68 13.79 20.14
C GLY A 363 -0.05 12.42 20.38
N ALA A 364 1.11 12.37 21.03
CA ALA A 364 1.86 11.13 21.27
C ALA A 364 1.04 9.99 21.92
N ARG A 365 0.18 10.29 22.90
CA ARG A 365 -0.69 9.31 23.57
C ARG A 365 -1.88 8.92 22.69
N ALA A 366 -2.52 9.89 22.03
CA ALA A 366 -3.60 9.61 21.08
C ALA A 366 -3.12 8.74 19.92
N LYS A 367 -1.90 8.99 19.41
CA LYS A 367 -1.22 8.15 18.42
C LYS A 367 -1.00 6.72 18.91
N HIS A 368 -0.67 6.53 20.19
CA HIS A 368 -0.52 5.19 20.75
C HIS A 368 -1.87 4.44 20.85
N SER A 369 -2.95 5.12 21.24
CA SER A 369 -4.30 4.54 21.22
C SER A 369 -4.75 4.18 19.81
N VAL A 370 -4.55 5.08 18.84
CA VAL A 370 -4.84 4.84 17.41
C VAL A 370 -4.01 3.68 16.86
N LYS A 371 -2.71 3.59 17.17
CA LYS A 371 -1.87 2.44 16.80
C LYS A 371 -2.31 1.12 17.42
N ARG A 372 -2.88 1.15 18.62
CA ARG A 372 -3.43 -0.06 19.26
C ARG A 372 -4.67 -0.57 18.52
N ILE A 373 -5.46 0.34 17.97
CA ILE A 373 -6.70 0.06 17.22
C ILE A 373 -6.39 -0.38 15.78
N LEU A 374 -5.43 0.27 15.13
CA LEU A 374 -5.07 0.01 13.73
C LEU A 374 -4.01 -1.07 13.51
N GLY A 375 -3.38 -1.56 14.57
CA GLY A 375 -2.20 -2.41 14.48
C GLY A 375 -0.90 -1.63 14.30
N THR A 376 0.22 -2.36 14.22
CA THR A 376 1.58 -1.80 14.33
C THR A 376 2.00 -0.88 13.18
N GLU A 377 1.32 -0.91 12.03
CA GLU A 377 1.67 -0.14 10.83
C GLU A 377 0.54 0.77 10.36
N VAL A 378 0.38 1.93 10.99
CA VAL A 378 -0.47 2.98 10.43
C VAL A 378 0.24 3.58 9.21
N LYS A 379 -0.18 3.19 8.00
CA LYS A 379 0.37 3.66 6.73
C LYS A 379 -0.20 5.01 6.28
N THR A 380 -1.27 5.48 6.93
CA THR A 380 -1.85 6.81 6.68
C THR A 380 -1.01 7.91 7.31
N SER A 381 -0.84 9.03 6.60
CA SER A 381 -0.08 10.16 7.12
C SER A 381 -0.95 11.01 8.07
N PHE A 382 -0.45 11.25 9.27
CA PHE A 382 -1.05 12.16 10.26
C PHE A 382 0.02 13.12 10.79
N ALA A 383 -0.37 14.36 11.11
CA ALA A 383 0.55 15.30 11.73
C ALA A 383 0.71 14.98 13.22
N SER A 384 1.91 15.24 13.76
CA SER A 384 2.18 15.07 15.19
C SER A 384 1.86 16.34 15.96
N MET A 385 1.51 16.18 17.24
CA MET A 385 1.37 17.28 18.18
C MET A 385 2.14 17.00 19.47
N ASP A 386 2.93 17.97 19.91
CA ASP A 386 3.84 17.82 21.06
C ASP A 386 3.39 18.62 22.30
N GLY A 387 4.02 18.31 23.44
CA GLY A 387 3.84 19.04 24.70
C GLY A 387 2.43 18.89 25.29
N GLN A 388 1.77 20.02 25.56
CA GLN A 388 0.44 20.08 26.18
C GLN A 388 -0.69 19.47 25.32
N MET A 389 -0.41 19.09 24.06
CA MET A 389 -1.36 18.44 23.17
C MET A 389 -1.14 16.93 23.06
N SER A 390 -0.24 16.36 23.86
CA SER A 390 0.17 14.94 23.73
C SER A 390 -0.98 13.94 23.89
N ASP A 391 -2.06 14.28 24.58
CA ASP A 391 -3.26 13.47 24.78
C ASP A 391 -4.45 13.90 23.91
N LYS A 392 -4.27 14.88 23.02
CA LYS A 392 -5.32 15.40 22.15
C LYS A 392 -5.26 14.80 20.75
N ALA A 393 -6.43 14.73 20.12
CA ALA A 393 -6.59 14.53 18.69
C ALA A 393 -7.26 15.78 18.13
N VAL A 394 -6.85 16.22 16.94
CA VAL A 394 -7.45 17.35 16.23
C VAL A 394 -7.68 16.93 14.79
N ILE A 395 -8.82 17.28 14.22
CA ILE A 395 -9.14 17.04 12.82
C ILE A 395 -9.45 18.36 12.14
N TYR A 396 -8.83 18.59 10.99
CA TYR A 396 -9.18 19.64 10.05
C TYR A 396 -10.05 19.04 8.94
N LEU A 397 -11.12 19.74 8.57
CA LEU A 397 -12.05 19.35 7.50
C LEU A 397 -12.15 20.47 6.47
N ASP A 398 -11.88 20.15 5.22
CA ASP A 398 -12.19 20.99 4.07
C ASP A 398 -13.59 20.63 3.57
N CYS A 399 -14.57 21.53 3.77
CA CYS A 399 -15.94 21.34 3.32
C CYS A 399 -16.26 22.10 2.02
N GLY A 400 -15.24 22.58 1.32
CA GLY A 400 -15.36 23.38 0.11
C GLY A 400 -15.78 24.83 0.37
N ASP A 401 -17.01 25.02 0.83
CA ASP A 401 -17.59 26.34 1.08
C ASP A 401 -17.24 26.92 2.46
N PHE A 402 -16.77 26.06 3.35
CA PHE A 402 -16.28 26.39 4.68
C PHE A 402 -15.26 25.34 5.14
N HIS A 403 -14.55 25.64 6.22
CA HIS A 403 -13.53 24.78 6.79
C HIS A 403 -13.73 24.67 8.30
N LEU A 404 -13.45 23.48 8.85
CA LEU A 404 -13.58 23.21 10.28
C LEU A 404 -12.25 22.77 10.88
N VAL A 405 -12.00 23.18 12.14
CA VAL A 405 -10.97 22.57 13.00
C VAL A 405 -11.63 22.15 14.30
N GLU A 406 -11.58 20.86 14.60
CA GLU A 406 -12.26 20.23 15.72
C GLU A 406 -11.26 19.43 16.56
N GLY A 407 -11.39 19.41 17.89
CA GLY A 407 -10.42 18.76 18.79
C GLY A 407 -11.07 17.89 19.86
N SER A 408 -10.35 16.88 20.35
CA SER A 408 -10.92 15.80 21.18
C SER A 408 -11.55 16.27 22.49
N HIS A 409 -10.84 17.05 23.32
CA HIS A 409 -11.34 17.58 24.59
C HIS A 409 -10.74 18.95 24.92
N SER A 410 -11.49 19.77 25.66
CA SER A 410 -11.12 21.15 25.99
C SER A 410 -10.61 21.92 24.77
N PHE A 411 -11.38 21.87 23.69
CA PHE A 411 -11.09 22.47 22.39
C PHE A 411 -12.40 23.04 21.81
N LYS A 412 -12.33 24.18 21.10
CA LYS A 412 -13.48 24.79 20.44
C LYS A 412 -13.60 24.26 19.01
N ILE A 413 -14.80 24.18 18.46
CA ILE A 413 -14.97 24.03 17.01
C ILE A 413 -14.69 25.37 16.35
N TRP A 414 -13.71 25.43 15.46
CA TRP A 414 -13.43 26.60 14.64
C TRP A 414 -14.10 26.48 13.28
N VAL A 415 -14.70 27.56 12.80
CA VAL A 415 -15.37 27.64 11.50
C VAL A 415 -14.77 28.80 10.70
N TYR A 416 -14.32 28.51 9.48
CA TYR A 416 -13.74 29.49 8.55
C TYR A 416 -14.48 29.43 7.21
N LEU A 417 -14.58 30.56 6.51
CA LEU A 417 -15.20 30.63 5.16
C LEU A 417 -14.20 30.39 4.02
N ALA A 418 -12.91 30.30 4.35
CA ALA A 418 -11.82 29.96 3.42
C ALA A 418 -10.75 29.17 4.16
N ALA A 419 -9.84 28.53 3.41
CA ALA A 419 -8.78 27.72 4.02
C ALA A 419 -7.91 28.59 4.94
N PRO A 420 -7.72 28.22 6.22
CA PRO A 420 -7.02 29.04 7.22
C PRO A 420 -5.48 28.98 7.10
N GLY A 421 -4.99 28.90 5.85
CA GLY A 421 -3.58 28.81 5.48
C GLY A 421 -3.19 27.45 4.90
N GLU A 422 -2.06 27.43 4.19
CA GLU A 422 -1.52 26.21 3.57
C GLU A 422 -1.09 25.17 4.60
N SER A 423 -0.71 25.60 5.80
CA SER A 423 -0.13 24.72 6.82
C SER A 423 -1.04 23.55 7.18
N LEU A 424 -2.36 23.75 7.24
CA LEU A 424 -3.35 22.69 7.50
C LEU A 424 -3.73 21.92 6.23
N ARG A 425 -3.67 22.56 5.06
CA ARG A 425 -4.06 21.97 3.77
C ARG A 425 -3.00 21.04 3.18
N THR A 426 -1.71 21.33 3.40
CA THR A 426 -0.59 20.60 2.81
C THR A 426 0.12 19.72 3.82
N TYR A 427 0.56 18.55 3.39
CA TYR A 427 1.31 17.59 4.22
C TYR A 427 2.80 17.95 4.40
N GLU A 428 3.19 19.18 4.06
CA GLU A 428 4.58 19.65 4.18
C GLU A 428 4.96 19.90 5.65
N ARG A 429 4.05 20.53 6.41
CA ARG A 429 4.24 20.78 7.84
C ARG A 429 3.64 19.65 8.64
N ASN A 430 4.44 18.80 9.28
CA ASN A 430 3.93 17.62 10.01
C ASN A 430 3.99 17.71 11.54
N ASN A 431 4.23 18.91 12.10
CA ASN A 431 4.17 19.13 13.54
C ASN A 431 3.42 20.43 13.90
N PHE A 432 2.55 20.35 14.89
CA PHE A 432 1.71 21.46 15.36
C PHE A 432 1.69 21.52 16.89
N SER A 433 1.83 22.73 17.41
CA SER A 433 1.60 23.03 18.82
C SER A 433 0.16 23.47 19.09
N HIS A 434 -0.24 23.51 20.36
CA HIS A 434 -1.51 24.14 20.75
C HIS A 434 -1.60 25.57 20.24
N PHE A 435 -0.54 26.36 20.45
CA PHE A 435 -0.47 27.76 20.07
C PHE A 435 -0.68 27.95 18.56
N ASP A 436 -0.17 27.02 17.73
CA ASP A 436 -0.42 27.06 16.30
C ASP A 436 -1.91 27.02 15.97
N LEU A 437 -2.64 26.07 16.55
CA LEU A 437 -4.04 25.81 16.24
C LEU A 437 -4.98 26.90 16.74
N ILE A 438 -4.68 27.51 17.89
CA ILE A 438 -5.58 28.49 18.53
C ILE A 438 -5.16 29.95 18.35
N ASN A 439 -3.92 30.24 17.95
CA ASN A 439 -3.44 31.61 17.74
C ASN A 439 -2.86 31.82 16.33
N THR A 440 -1.87 31.01 15.94
CA THR A 440 -1.14 31.23 14.68
C THR A 440 -2.04 31.07 13.46
N ILE A 441 -2.86 30.01 13.42
CA ILE A 441 -3.76 29.72 12.29
C ILE A 441 -4.86 30.78 12.17
N PRO A 442 -5.62 31.13 13.24
CA PRO A 442 -6.53 32.28 13.21
C PRO A 442 -5.89 33.58 12.74
N ALA A 443 -4.73 33.94 13.29
CA ALA A 443 -4.02 35.16 12.90
C ALA A 443 -3.52 35.11 11.44
N THR A 444 -3.21 33.93 10.92
CA THR A 444 -2.85 33.73 9.51
C THR A 444 -4.06 33.90 8.62
N TYR A 445 -5.21 33.35 9.00
CA TYR A 445 -6.47 33.53 8.26
C TYR A 445 -6.85 35.01 8.18
N GLU A 446 -6.80 35.75 9.29
CA GLU A 446 -7.10 37.18 9.32
C GLU A 446 -6.18 38.01 8.40
N LYS A 447 -4.90 37.63 8.32
CA LYS A 447 -3.94 38.26 7.38
C LYS A 447 -4.21 37.92 5.93
N LEU A 448 -4.58 36.67 5.63
CA LEU A 448 -4.87 36.20 4.28
C LEU A 448 -6.19 36.76 3.74
N TYR A 449 -7.18 36.93 4.63
CA TYR A 449 -8.53 37.37 4.29
C TYR A 449 -9.02 38.44 5.28
N PRO A 450 -8.47 39.67 5.22
CA PRO A 450 -8.87 40.75 6.13
C PRO A 450 -10.37 41.02 6.06
N GLY A 451 -11.04 40.97 7.21
CA GLY A 451 -12.49 41.21 7.33
C GLY A 451 -13.38 40.04 6.90
N LEU A 452 -12.82 38.91 6.46
CA LEU A 452 -13.62 37.71 6.20
C LEU A 452 -13.99 37.03 7.54
N PRO A 453 -15.28 36.73 7.79
CA PRO A 453 -15.69 36.13 9.05
C PRO A 453 -15.06 34.76 9.32
N TYR A 454 -14.78 34.50 10.59
CA TYR A 454 -14.48 33.19 11.19
C TYR A 454 -14.87 33.24 12.67
N ASP A 455 -15.13 32.09 13.28
CA ASP A 455 -15.49 32.04 14.71
C ASP A 455 -15.09 30.72 15.37
N ALA A 456 -15.09 30.70 16.70
CA ALA A 456 -14.75 29.56 17.53
C ALA A 456 -15.83 29.31 18.60
N PHE A 457 -16.52 28.17 18.49
CA PHE A 457 -17.61 27.84 19.39
C PHE A 457 -17.19 26.79 20.41
N VAL A 458 -17.49 27.05 21.68
CA VAL A 458 -17.35 26.06 22.76
C VAL A 458 -18.49 25.04 22.62
N HIS A 459 -18.21 23.75 22.83
CA HIS A 459 -19.21 22.67 22.83
C HIS A 459 -20.16 22.77 24.02
N THR A 460 -21.00 23.80 24.07
CA THR A 460 -22.05 23.91 25.08
C THR A 460 -23.25 23.06 24.68
N PRO A 461 -23.77 22.18 25.57
CA PRO A 461 -24.87 21.28 25.24
C PRO A 461 -26.03 21.99 24.53
N TYR A 462 -26.53 21.36 23.47
CA TYR A 462 -27.71 21.80 22.69
C TYR A 462 -27.63 23.20 22.07
N THR A 463 -26.48 23.88 22.09
CA THR A 463 -26.38 25.30 21.65
C THR A 463 -25.25 25.52 20.66
N TRP A 464 -24.15 24.76 20.76
CA TRP A 464 -22.99 24.96 19.88
C TRP A 464 -23.31 24.65 18.41
N GLN A 465 -24.08 23.60 18.12
CA GLN A 465 -24.49 23.24 16.75
C GLN A 465 -25.31 24.37 16.11
N ASN A 466 -26.27 24.94 16.85
CA ASN A 466 -27.03 26.10 16.39
C ASN A 466 -26.14 27.29 16.03
N LYS A 467 -25.11 27.58 16.83
CA LYS A 467 -24.17 28.67 16.53
C LYS A 467 -23.41 28.43 15.23
N VAL A 468 -23.00 27.19 14.98
CA VAL A 468 -22.38 26.80 13.71
C VAL A 468 -23.37 26.98 12.55
N PHE A 469 -24.60 26.47 12.68
CA PHE A 469 -25.62 26.60 11.63
C PHE A 469 -25.97 28.06 11.34
N ALA A 470 -26.15 28.88 12.38
CA ALA A 470 -26.41 30.31 12.24
C ALA A 470 -25.25 31.02 11.55
N PHE A 471 -24.01 30.76 11.95
CA PHE A 471 -22.82 31.32 11.31
C PHE A 471 -22.76 30.99 9.81
N LEU A 472 -23.04 29.73 9.43
CA LEU A 472 -23.06 29.32 8.03
C LEU A 472 -24.21 30.00 7.26
N ALA A 473 -25.42 30.00 7.83
CA ALA A 473 -26.59 30.62 7.22
C ALA A 473 -26.44 32.14 7.04
N ASP A 474 -25.88 32.84 8.02
CA ASP A 474 -25.59 34.28 7.99
C ASP A 474 -24.57 34.65 6.90
N ASN A 475 -23.75 33.68 6.48
CA ASN A 475 -22.79 33.80 5.39
C ASN A 475 -23.30 33.23 4.06
N GLY A 476 -24.57 32.83 3.99
CA GLY A 476 -25.23 32.32 2.80
C GLY A 476 -24.80 30.90 2.42
N ILE A 477 -24.41 30.09 3.40
CA ILE A 477 -24.09 28.67 3.22
C ILE A 477 -25.25 27.86 3.80
N GLU A 478 -25.91 27.10 2.93
CA GLU A 478 -26.99 26.19 3.30
C GLU A 478 -26.45 24.81 3.67
N VAL A 479 -26.96 24.24 4.75
CA VAL A 479 -26.67 22.86 5.16
C VAL A 479 -27.97 22.18 5.59
N ASP A 480 -28.09 20.88 5.31
CA ASP A 480 -29.22 20.08 5.76
C ASP A 480 -29.10 19.79 7.26
N VAL A 481 -29.72 20.65 8.07
CA VAL A 481 -29.67 20.57 9.55
C VAL A 481 -30.25 19.25 10.07
N GLU A 482 -31.24 18.66 9.40
CA GLU A 482 -31.85 17.40 9.83
C GLU A 482 -30.86 16.23 9.74
N GLN A 483 -30.04 16.20 8.69
CA GLN A 483 -29.03 15.16 8.50
C GLN A 483 -27.83 15.28 9.46
N LEU A 484 -27.62 16.47 10.03
CA LEU A 484 -26.53 16.78 10.97
C LEU A 484 -26.89 16.57 12.44
N LEU A 485 -28.16 16.32 12.75
CA LEU A 485 -28.67 16.16 14.11
C LEU A 485 -29.25 14.76 14.34
N SER A 486 -29.41 14.39 15.61
CA SER A 486 -30.29 13.29 15.99
C SER A 486 -31.75 13.76 15.85
N ARG A 487 -32.70 12.83 15.78
CA ARG A 487 -34.13 13.19 15.74
C ARG A 487 -34.56 14.05 16.93
N GLU A 488 -34.02 13.74 18.11
CA GLU A 488 -34.31 14.46 19.36
C GLU A 488 -33.69 15.86 19.33
N ASP A 489 -32.42 15.98 18.94
CA ASP A 489 -31.72 17.26 18.84
C ASP A 489 -32.34 18.16 17.77
N TYR A 490 -32.81 17.58 16.65
CA TYR A 490 -33.50 18.32 15.59
C TYR A 490 -34.83 18.91 16.08
N GLN A 491 -35.62 18.13 16.84
CA GLN A 491 -36.84 18.66 17.45
C GLN A 491 -36.56 19.76 18.47
N LEU A 492 -35.49 19.62 19.25
CA LEU A 492 -35.07 20.65 20.19
C LEU A 492 -34.59 21.91 19.46
N GLN A 493 -33.82 21.75 18.38
CA GLN A 493 -33.37 22.83 17.50
C GLN A 493 -34.57 23.61 16.96
N LEU A 494 -35.57 22.92 16.39
CA LEU A 494 -36.80 23.54 15.88
C LEU A 494 -37.56 24.30 16.96
N ARG A 495 -37.75 23.71 18.14
CA ARG A 495 -38.51 24.32 19.23
C ARG A 495 -37.82 25.54 19.83
N ARG A 496 -36.49 25.51 19.95
CA ARG A 496 -35.73 26.51 20.70
C ARG A 496 -35.15 27.62 19.84
N PHE A 497 -34.73 27.31 18.62
CA PHE A 497 -34.01 28.23 17.74
C PHE A 497 -34.64 28.36 16.35
N GLY A 498 -35.45 27.38 15.94
CA GLY A 498 -35.92 27.26 14.55
C GLY A 498 -34.83 26.76 13.60
N ILE A 499 -35.10 26.85 12.30
CA ILE A 499 -34.08 26.63 11.25
C ILE A 499 -33.50 28.00 10.87
N PRO A 500 -32.17 28.17 10.92
CA PRO A 500 -31.53 29.42 10.49
C PRO A 500 -31.92 29.78 9.05
N VAL A 501 -32.33 31.04 8.84
CA VAL A 501 -32.68 31.54 7.50
C VAL A 501 -31.40 31.87 6.76
N VAL A 502 -31.15 31.18 5.65
CA VAL A 502 -29.96 31.41 4.82
C VAL A 502 -30.01 32.79 4.18
N LYS A 503 -28.97 33.59 4.40
CA LYS A 503 -28.84 34.91 3.80
C LYS A 503 -28.76 34.77 2.28
N ALA A 504 -29.69 35.43 1.58
CA ALA A 504 -29.82 35.35 0.11
C ALA A 504 -28.55 35.77 -0.65
N LYS A 505 -27.73 36.65 -0.07
CA LYS A 505 -26.43 37.04 -0.61
C LYS A 505 -25.31 36.34 0.15
N ARG A 506 -24.67 35.39 -0.51
CA ARG A 506 -23.49 34.68 0.00
C ARG A 506 -22.32 35.64 0.22
N THR A 507 -21.62 35.46 1.33
CA THR A 507 -20.39 36.20 1.62
C THR A 507 -19.34 35.87 0.56
N VAL A 508 -18.81 36.90 -0.11
CA VAL A 508 -17.81 36.74 -1.16
C VAL A 508 -16.46 36.44 -0.51
N VAL A 509 -15.86 35.31 -0.89
CA VAL A 509 -14.52 34.91 -0.44
C VAL A 509 -13.49 35.51 -1.40
N PRO A 510 -12.65 36.47 -0.97
CA PRO A 510 -11.62 37.05 -1.83
C PRO A 510 -10.46 36.07 -2.04
N SER A 511 -9.66 36.28 -3.08
CA SER A 511 -8.38 35.56 -3.21
C SER A 511 -7.44 35.92 -2.06
N PRO A 512 -6.63 34.96 -1.56
CA PRO A 512 -5.73 35.21 -0.44
C PRO A 512 -4.72 36.31 -0.79
N VAL A 513 -4.54 37.26 0.13
CA VAL A 513 -3.54 38.32 -0.02
C VAL A 513 -2.14 37.68 -0.02
N SER A 514 -1.37 37.93 -1.08
CA SER A 514 -0.06 37.29 -1.26
C SER A 514 0.92 37.75 -0.17
N PRO A 515 1.63 36.84 0.53
CA PRO A 515 2.52 37.21 1.63
C PRO A 515 3.70 38.11 1.22
N ARG A 516 3.97 38.28 -0.09
CA ARG A 516 4.96 39.24 -0.62
C ARG A 516 4.51 40.70 -0.52
N ALA A 517 3.22 41.01 -0.47
CA ALA A 517 2.73 42.40 -0.45
C ALA A 517 2.83 43.07 0.93
N VAL A 518 3.09 42.29 2.00
CA VAL A 518 3.16 42.80 3.38
C VAL A 518 4.56 43.34 3.72
N GLN A 519 5.60 43.00 2.96
CA GLN A 519 6.95 43.55 3.17
C GLN A 519 7.14 44.94 2.55
N THR A 520 6.37 45.32 1.53
CA THR A 520 6.45 46.64 0.89
C THR A 520 5.63 47.71 1.61
N ALA A 521 4.60 47.34 2.37
CA ALA A 521 3.77 48.30 3.12
C ALA A 521 4.44 48.85 4.38
N PHE A 522 5.41 48.13 4.97
CA PHE A 522 6.19 48.59 6.12
C PHE A 522 7.43 49.43 5.75
N ALA A 523 7.78 49.53 4.46
CA ALA A 523 8.88 50.37 3.99
C ALA A 523 8.45 51.80 3.59
N SER A 524 7.14 52.08 3.54
CA SER A 524 6.62 53.37 3.04
C SER A 524 5.95 54.25 4.11
N SER A 525 5.98 53.86 5.39
CA SER A 525 5.41 54.66 6.49
C SER A 525 6.45 55.23 7.48
N THR A 526 7.74 55.23 7.15
CA THR A 526 8.82 55.73 8.03
C THR A 526 9.74 56.76 7.38
N VAL A 527 9.21 57.58 6.46
CA VAL A 527 9.91 58.78 5.97
C VAL A 527 9.05 60.01 6.21
N ALA A 528 8.97 60.44 7.47
CA ALA A 528 8.72 61.85 7.84
C ALA A 528 9.00 62.04 9.34
N ARG A 529 9.87 63.02 9.66
CA ARG A 529 10.43 63.41 10.98
C ARG A 529 11.67 62.59 11.36
N GLY A 530 12.91 63.08 11.33
CA GLY A 530 13.39 64.46 11.49
C GLY A 530 14.01 64.60 12.88
N ASP A 531 15.32 64.36 12.95
CA ASP A 531 16.34 64.75 13.95
C ASP A 531 15.98 64.83 15.45
N ARG A 532 16.68 64.02 16.27
CA ARG A 532 17.71 64.50 17.24
C ARG A 532 18.32 63.36 18.09
N ASP A 533 19.64 63.47 18.27
CA ASP A 533 20.47 63.05 19.42
C ASP A 533 20.76 61.55 19.71
N SER A 534 21.83 61.07 19.07
CA SER A 534 23.08 60.58 19.67
C SER A 534 23.12 60.22 21.17
N ARG A 535 23.17 58.92 21.50
CA ARG A 535 24.24 58.30 22.35
C ARG A 535 24.04 56.79 22.55
N ALA A 536 25.04 56.00 22.16
CA ALA A 536 25.28 54.67 22.70
C ALA A 536 25.84 54.79 24.14
N PRO A 537 25.71 53.76 25.02
CA PRO A 537 26.79 52.78 25.08
C PRO A 537 26.44 51.33 25.55
N ARG A 538 27.29 50.41 25.07
CA ARG A 538 27.98 49.27 25.73
C ARG A 538 27.23 48.21 26.56
N SER A 539 27.45 46.98 26.09
CA SER A 539 27.40 45.67 26.75
C SER A 539 28.52 45.43 27.78
N VAL A 540 28.20 44.79 28.91
CA VAL A 540 29.10 43.98 29.78
C VAL A 540 28.25 42.88 30.49
N PRO A 541 28.80 41.66 30.75
CA PRO A 541 28.03 40.43 31.01
C PRO A 541 27.86 40.12 32.52
N ALA A 542 27.00 39.14 32.83
CA ALA A 542 26.80 38.64 34.19
C ALA A 542 27.10 37.13 34.28
N GLU A 543 27.98 36.78 35.23
CA GLU A 543 28.24 35.43 35.74
C GLU A 543 27.73 35.31 37.20
N PRO A 544 27.67 34.09 37.77
CA PRO A 544 26.59 33.65 38.65
C PRO A 544 26.93 33.68 40.15
N VAL A 545 25.91 33.58 41.01
CA VAL A 545 26.07 33.41 42.47
C VAL A 545 25.29 32.19 42.96
N LEU A 546 26.00 31.32 43.68
CA LEU A 546 25.57 30.18 44.48
C LEU A 546 25.59 30.58 45.97
N GLU A 547 24.60 30.13 46.75
CA GLU A 547 24.68 29.59 48.15
C GLU A 547 23.24 29.42 48.69
N ARG A 548 22.73 28.21 48.99
CA ARG A 548 22.84 27.41 50.25
C ARG A 548 22.51 28.22 51.52
N ALA A 549 21.85 27.73 52.56
CA ALA A 549 21.00 26.58 52.91
C ALA A 549 20.61 26.81 54.39
N ALA A 550 19.43 26.43 54.86
CA ALA A 550 19.20 26.07 56.27
C ALA A 550 17.91 25.24 56.45
N SER A 551 18.10 24.14 57.17
CA SER A 551 17.25 23.01 57.52
C SER A 551 16.40 23.25 58.78
N VAL A 552 15.35 22.44 59.04
CA VAL A 552 15.08 21.72 60.32
C VAL A 552 14.06 20.57 60.09
N ASP A 553 14.53 19.34 60.37
CA ASP A 553 13.96 18.09 60.97
C ASP A 553 12.54 17.53 60.73
N SER A 554 12.51 16.32 60.11
CA SER A 554 12.24 14.94 60.64
C SER A 554 11.10 14.66 61.67
N PRO A 555 10.59 13.41 61.89
CA PRO A 555 11.12 12.08 61.45
C PRO A 555 10.11 10.95 61.02
N VAL A 556 10.65 10.01 60.22
CA VAL A 556 10.72 8.53 60.36
C VAL A 556 9.49 7.60 60.23
N GLY A 557 9.64 6.59 59.36
CA GLY A 557 8.92 5.31 59.35
C GLY A 557 9.29 4.35 58.18
N ASP A 558 10.46 3.72 58.26
CA ASP A 558 10.98 2.51 57.53
C ASP A 558 9.91 1.38 57.35
N LYS A 559 9.93 0.36 56.48
CA LYS A 559 10.84 -0.31 55.51
C LYS A 559 9.96 -1.37 54.77
N VAL A 560 9.98 -1.54 53.43
CA VAL A 560 10.88 -2.37 52.57
C VAL A 560 10.56 -3.88 52.45
N LEU A 561 10.28 -4.28 51.19
CA LEU A 561 10.61 -5.50 50.38
C LEU A 561 9.93 -6.89 50.53
N ALA A 562 9.36 -7.30 49.38
CA ALA A 562 9.65 -8.49 48.54
C ALA A 562 9.00 -9.88 48.76
N ALA A 563 8.20 -10.25 47.74
CA ALA A 563 8.24 -11.43 46.85
C ALA A 563 8.15 -12.91 47.34
N SER A 564 7.31 -13.64 46.59
CA SER A 564 7.45 -15.02 46.05
C SER A 564 6.79 -16.25 46.74
N THR A 565 5.86 -16.84 45.96
CA THR A 565 5.64 -18.27 45.58
C THR A 565 5.30 -19.39 46.59
N ALA A 566 4.29 -20.19 46.18
CA ALA A 566 4.22 -21.68 46.16
C ALA A 566 3.02 -22.36 46.89
N THR A 567 2.30 -23.18 46.11
CA THR A 567 1.28 -24.24 46.35
C THR A 567 1.77 -25.44 47.22
N PRO A 568 1.05 -26.59 47.50
CA PRO A 568 -0.29 -27.11 47.05
C PRO A 568 -1.18 -27.91 48.06
N ALA A 569 -2.37 -28.34 47.57
CA ALA A 569 -3.12 -29.62 47.76
C ALA A 569 -3.88 -29.98 49.06
N THR A 570 -5.13 -30.50 48.90
CA THR A 570 -5.57 -31.86 49.34
C THR A 570 -6.99 -32.20 48.80
N ILE A 571 -7.18 -33.48 48.47
CA ILE A 571 -8.31 -34.19 47.84
C ILE A 571 -9.30 -34.72 48.90
N ASN A 572 -10.61 -34.81 48.60
CA ASN A 572 -11.44 -35.95 49.02
C ASN A 572 -12.74 -36.14 48.21
N GLN A 573 -13.14 -37.41 48.05
CA GLN A 573 -14.18 -37.94 47.15
C GLN A 573 -15.50 -38.32 47.86
N SER A 574 -16.62 -38.14 47.13
CA SER A 574 -17.89 -38.93 47.07
C SER A 574 -18.87 -38.94 48.27
N PRO A 575 -20.20 -39.23 48.12
CA PRO A 575 -20.91 -39.89 47.00
C PRO A 575 -22.27 -39.27 46.54
N ARG A 576 -22.81 -39.86 45.46
CA ARG A 576 -24.06 -39.56 44.71
C ARG A 576 -25.36 -39.68 45.53
N ASN A 577 -26.32 -38.81 45.21
CA ASN A 577 -27.77 -39.08 45.27
C ASN A 577 -28.43 -38.52 43.99
N GLU A 578 -29.13 -39.39 43.27
CA GLU A 578 -29.94 -39.06 42.08
C GLU A 578 -31.33 -38.58 42.53
N ALA A 579 -31.58 -37.29 42.37
CA ALA A 579 -32.91 -36.70 42.37
C ALA A 579 -32.88 -35.47 41.44
N SER A 580 -33.55 -35.60 40.28
CA SER A 580 -33.90 -34.53 39.32
C SER A 580 -32.89 -33.39 39.20
N THR A 581 -31.66 -33.70 38.81
CA THR A 581 -30.64 -32.68 38.59
C THR A 581 -30.69 -32.24 37.13
N VAL A 582 -31.18 -31.02 36.89
CA VAL A 582 -30.75 -30.19 35.76
C VAL A 582 -29.27 -30.45 35.55
N SER A 583 -28.87 -30.94 34.36
CA SER A 583 -27.47 -31.31 34.10
C SER A 583 -26.58 -30.15 34.57
N ASP A 584 -25.45 -30.44 35.21
CA ASP A 584 -24.52 -29.38 35.64
C ASP A 584 -24.11 -28.49 34.45
N GLY A 585 -24.23 -29.00 33.22
CA GLY A 585 -24.10 -28.25 31.97
C GLY A 585 -25.18 -27.19 31.75
N ILE A 586 -26.47 -27.52 31.94
CA ILE A 586 -27.56 -26.53 31.82
C ILE A 586 -27.46 -25.46 32.90
N LYS A 587 -27.12 -25.82 34.15
CA LYS A 587 -26.86 -24.82 35.21
C LYS A 587 -25.72 -23.87 34.85
N ARG A 588 -24.69 -24.41 34.18
CA ARG A 588 -23.57 -23.62 33.67
C ARG A 588 -23.97 -22.67 32.56
N ILE A 589 -24.85 -23.08 31.64
CA ILE A 589 -25.42 -22.21 30.59
C ILE A 589 -26.28 -21.10 31.20
N VAL A 590 -27.16 -21.43 32.16
CA VAL A 590 -28.04 -20.46 32.85
C VAL A 590 -27.24 -19.37 33.59
N SER A 591 -26.03 -19.69 34.05
CA SER A 591 -25.13 -18.76 34.76
C SER A 591 -24.20 -17.95 33.83
N LEU A 592 -24.25 -18.16 32.51
CA LEU A 592 -23.46 -17.39 31.56
C LEU A 592 -23.98 -15.95 31.46
N LYS A 593 -23.05 -15.00 31.34
CA LYS A 593 -23.39 -13.62 30.96
C LYS A 593 -23.98 -13.60 29.54
N PRO A 594 -24.85 -12.62 29.19
CA PRO A 594 -25.44 -12.52 27.87
C PRO A 594 -24.42 -12.51 26.71
N SER A 595 -23.26 -11.89 26.91
CA SER A 595 -22.16 -11.91 25.92
C SER A 595 -21.58 -13.31 25.72
N ALA A 596 -21.38 -14.08 26.79
CA ALA A 596 -20.88 -15.45 26.69
C ALA A 596 -21.90 -16.40 26.05
N LEU A 597 -23.20 -16.21 26.32
CA LEU A 597 -24.26 -16.98 25.68
C LEU A 597 -24.36 -16.70 24.17
N LYS A 598 -24.20 -15.43 23.75
CA LYS A 598 -24.14 -15.06 22.32
C LYS A 598 -22.97 -15.71 21.60
N VAL A 599 -21.78 -15.72 22.21
CA VAL A 599 -20.61 -16.40 21.64
C VAL A 599 -20.80 -17.91 21.57
N LEU A 600 -21.42 -18.51 22.59
CA LEU A 600 -21.72 -19.94 22.61
C LEU A 600 -22.70 -20.32 21.48
N ARG A 601 -23.77 -19.55 21.27
CA ARG A 601 -24.72 -19.76 20.17
C ARG A 601 -24.08 -19.57 18.80
N TYR A 602 -23.23 -18.54 18.64
CA TYR A 602 -22.52 -18.30 17.38
C TYR A 602 -21.74 -19.53 16.91
N PHE A 603 -20.94 -20.15 17.80
CA PHE A 603 -20.14 -21.33 17.44
C PHE A 603 -20.95 -22.63 17.40
N ALA A 604 -22.19 -22.63 17.93
CA ALA A 604 -23.13 -23.72 17.74
C ALA A 604 -23.66 -23.71 16.29
N ASP A 605 -23.98 -22.52 15.78
CA ASP A 605 -24.50 -22.32 14.43
C ASP A 605 -23.40 -22.38 13.35
N ASN A 606 -22.16 -22.04 13.71
CA ASN A 606 -21.02 -21.95 12.78
C ASN A 606 -19.81 -22.77 13.27
N PRO A 607 -19.89 -24.11 13.30
CA PRO A 607 -18.80 -24.96 13.76
C PRO A 607 -17.60 -24.91 12.79
N GLY A 608 -16.40 -24.69 13.34
CA GLY A 608 -15.15 -24.58 12.56
C GLY A 608 -14.74 -23.14 12.25
N ASP A 609 -15.55 -22.16 12.62
CA ASP A 609 -15.19 -20.76 12.46
C ASP A 609 -14.05 -20.35 13.40
N LYS A 610 -13.19 -19.46 12.89
CA LYS A 610 -12.14 -18.80 13.66
C LYS A 610 -12.73 -17.64 14.47
N VAL A 611 -12.06 -17.34 15.58
CA VAL A 611 -12.40 -16.22 16.49
C VAL A 611 -12.63 -14.89 15.77
N ARG A 612 -11.87 -14.59 14.71
CA ARG A 612 -12.01 -13.36 13.93
C ARG A 612 -13.37 -13.22 13.23
N TYR A 613 -13.99 -14.34 12.84
CA TYR A 613 -15.29 -14.32 12.16
C TYR A 613 -16.41 -14.06 13.16
N ALA A 614 -16.36 -14.74 14.32
CA ALA A 614 -17.26 -14.46 15.45
C ALA A 614 -17.16 -13.01 15.92
N ALA A 615 -15.94 -12.46 15.99
CA ALA A 615 -15.68 -11.07 16.35
C ALA A 615 -16.36 -10.09 15.38
N ASN A 616 -16.24 -10.34 14.08
CA ASN A 616 -16.87 -9.50 13.05
C ASN A 616 -18.40 -9.57 13.10
N VAL A 617 -18.99 -10.76 13.26
CA VAL A 617 -20.44 -10.93 13.27
C VAL A 617 -21.08 -10.42 14.55
N LEU A 618 -20.41 -10.57 15.69
CA LEU A 618 -20.91 -10.12 16.99
C LEU A 618 -20.51 -8.66 17.30
N GLU A 619 -19.81 -7.99 16.37
CA GLU A 619 -19.34 -6.60 16.49
C GLU A 619 -18.54 -6.34 17.77
N VAL A 620 -17.68 -7.30 18.14
CA VAL A 620 -16.80 -7.22 19.33
C VAL A 620 -15.37 -7.60 18.97
N GLU A 621 -14.42 -7.18 19.81
CA GLU A 621 -13.00 -7.47 19.58
C GLU A 621 -12.68 -8.96 19.66
N ALA A 622 -11.80 -9.46 18.79
CA ALA A 622 -11.34 -10.86 18.82
C ALA A 622 -10.72 -11.25 20.18
N ARG A 623 -10.15 -10.28 20.90
CA ARG A 623 -9.65 -10.47 22.27
C ARG A 623 -10.78 -10.79 23.26
N GLU A 624 -11.93 -10.15 23.12
CA GLU A 624 -13.09 -10.39 23.98
C GLU A 624 -13.67 -11.77 23.75
N ILE A 625 -13.82 -12.18 22.49
CA ILE A 625 -14.22 -13.55 22.13
C ILE A 625 -13.23 -14.57 22.70
N ASN A 626 -11.92 -14.33 22.58
CA ASN A 626 -10.89 -15.19 23.19
C ASN A 626 -11.01 -15.26 24.73
N GLN A 627 -11.25 -14.13 25.41
CA GLN A 627 -11.47 -14.12 26.86
C GLN A 627 -12.70 -14.92 27.26
N ILE A 628 -13.75 -14.90 26.42
CA ILE A 628 -14.98 -15.67 26.64
C ILE A 628 -14.72 -17.18 26.41
N LEU A 629 -14.03 -17.54 25.33
CA LEU A 629 -13.72 -18.93 24.95
C LEU A 629 -12.77 -19.62 25.94
N TYR A 630 -11.71 -18.92 26.36
CA TYR A 630 -10.74 -19.44 27.34
C TYR A 630 -11.16 -19.21 28.80
N GLY A 631 -12.23 -18.47 29.03
CA GLY A 631 -12.80 -18.19 30.36
C GLY A 631 -14.15 -18.88 30.57
N PRO A 632 -15.28 -18.15 30.55
CA PRO A 632 -16.63 -18.70 30.78
C PRO A 632 -16.96 -19.98 29.99
N LEU A 633 -16.59 -20.04 28.70
CA LEU A 633 -16.89 -21.16 27.81
C LEU A 633 -15.81 -22.25 27.80
N LYS A 634 -14.81 -22.16 28.67
CA LYS A 634 -13.73 -23.15 28.73
C LYS A 634 -14.27 -24.55 28.99
N GLY A 635 -13.98 -25.48 28.09
CA GLY A 635 -14.46 -26.87 28.12
C GLY A 635 -15.85 -27.07 27.50
N MET A 636 -16.52 -26.00 27.08
CA MET A 636 -17.76 -26.06 26.28
C MET A 636 -17.46 -25.91 24.78
N CYS A 637 -16.42 -25.14 24.45
CA CYS A 637 -15.88 -25.03 23.10
C CYS A 637 -14.46 -25.62 23.04
N VAL A 638 -14.13 -26.25 21.92
CA VAL A 638 -12.82 -26.83 21.61
C VAL A 638 -12.30 -26.30 20.28
N GLN A 639 -10.99 -26.11 20.20
CA GLN A 639 -10.31 -25.64 19.00
C GLN A 639 -9.73 -26.81 18.21
N ASP A 640 -9.91 -26.80 16.90
CA ASP A 640 -9.33 -27.78 15.97
C ASP A 640 -7.91 -27.39 15.52
N SER A 641 -7.28 -28.25 14.70
CA SER A 641 -5.93 -28.04 14.17
C SER A 641 -5.80 -26.84 13.22
N ASN A 642 -6.91 -26.32 12.71
CA ASN A 642 -6.98 -25.17 11.81
C ASN A 642 -7.38 -23.88 12.54
N PHE A 643 -7.37 -23.90 13.87
CA PHE A 643 -7.78 -22.80 14.76
C PHE A 643 -9.29 -22.47 14.73
N GLY A 644 -10.11 -23.34 14.15
CA GLY A 644 -11.57 -23.28 14.16
C GLY A 644 -12.15 -23.78 15.48
N TRP A 645 -13.27 -23.20 15.91
CA TRP A 645 -13.91 -23.54 17.19
C TRP A 645 -15.21 -24.32 16.99
N HIS A 646 -15.42 -25.31 17.87
CA HIS A 646 -16.58 -26.20 17.86
C HIS A 646 -17.12 -26.35 19.28
N LEU A 647 -18.43 -26.56 19.43
CA LEU A 647 -18.97 -26.98 20.71
C LEU A 647 -18.66 -28.46 20.97
N THR A 648 -18.46 -28.81 22.25
CA THR A 648 -18.44 -30.21 22.65
C THR A 648 -19.85 -30.80 22.49
N LYS A 649 -19.93 -32.10 22.16
CA LYS A 649 -21.23 -32.81 22.01
C LYS A 649 -22.13 -32.69 23.23
N THR A 650 -21.55 -32.53 24.42
CA THR A 650 -22.27 -32.29 25.67
C THR A 650 -22.81 -30.85 25.74
N ALA A 651 -21.97 -29.85 25.45
CA ALA A 651 -22.39 -28.45 25.46
C ALA A 651 -23.45 -28.14 24.40
N GLN A 652 -23.40 -28.80 23.24
CA GLN A 652 -24.41 -28.64 22.20
C GLN A 652 -25.78 -29.18 22.64
N LYS A 653 -25.83 -30.37 23.25
CA LYS A 653 -27.06 -30.93 23.82
C LYS A 653 -27.61 -30.09 24.97
N ASP A 654 -26.74 -29.59 25.86
CA ASP A 654 -27.16 -28.74 26.98
C ASP A 654 -27.72 -27.39 26.48
N LEU A 655 -27.17 -26.84 25.39
CA LEU A 655 -27.65 -25.61 24.75
C LEU A 655 -29.01 -25.82 24.05
N GLU A 656 -29.17 -26.93 23.32
CA GLU A 656 -30.45 -27.30 22.69
C GLU A 656 -31.57 -27.47 23.73
N VAL A 657 -31.28 -28.12 24.86
CA VAL A 657 -32.26 -28.27 25.95
C VAL A 657 -32.57 -26.94 26.63
N TYR A 658 -31.58 -26.05 26.79
CA TYR A 658 -31.79 -24.71 27.34
C TYR A 658 -32.65 -23.85 26.41
N ASP A 659 -32.41 -23.88 25.10
CA ASP A 659 -33.17 -23.11 24.12
C ASP A 659 -34.61 -23.64 23.94
N GLN A 660 -34.88 -24.92 24.24
CA GLN A 660 -36.25 -25.49 24.28
C GLN A 660 -37.04 -25.10 25.55
N GLN A 661 -36.37 -24.60 26.60
CA GLN A 661 -36.99 -24.20 27.88
C GLN A 661 -37.20 -22.69 28.01
N GLN A 662 -36.68 -21.91 27.05
CA GLN A 662 -36.92 -20.46 26.87
C GLN A 662 -38.11 -20.26 25.95
#